data_AF-A0AA47I8E4-F1
#
_entry.id   AF-A0AA47I8E4-F1
#
_cell.length_a   1.000
_cell.length_b   1.000
_cell.length_c   1.000
_cell.angle_alpha   90.00
_cell.angle_beta   90.00
_cell.angle_gamma   90.00
#
_symmetry.space_group_name_H-M   'P 1'
#
loop_
_entity.id
_entity.type
_entity.pdbx_description
1 polymer ?
#
loop_
_entity_poly.entity_id
_entity_poly.type
_entity_poly.pdbx_seq_one_letter_code
_entity_poly.pdbx_strand_id
1 'polypeptide(L)'
;MAKINWMDITRENVIKAIEIFHAENTEYPSSKSTFLIYNGKKLPAKHIRGMAYKVAYGKEISKNDFGGGMETMRFFERLGFEIFYTGKSEHIDKKSVIKQKQSKQTIGAVQAQLIMNAKQASADKIKIPAKAVIEQKNALQLLLNRIFNGDIVCEKTFPWLKAPDIIEGDYENLYKSISEYRGDKAFAKRNVQLRCDFVCESEKLIIEYDERQHFSQARKVSLLSYPDISVYFDRQLWIQACKDINAKDGQPVNRDEVRAYYDSIRDIESSKQGYKLVRIMHGQTDFEADGAEESLKKLLNIKLEVAINTKIQSNDGLKIGLYLQTNELKNGADFANAIEIVKKSDFDIFVLPELSYCSFHSLLTNADICIKEDINNIFKACINLSEEIGKAVIVSSVDVYGTIFSVFSNALANETETANALYIKHTMTECSALELEEYREISKSMFEPILYKGYRIGMTICYDCNHSLFSRMYGIKGVDVIINSTGGNVVYDKWYKYNKVRAIENACYNFVTMGGDGTVANPHSYVYGFNAIGKELKPYNIMKKTTALNLPGSIYVYDTSLDDGCAAKDKSHNQSKTRNKNYQLEIPVGGINELLSQSKRLTDGIYVYKVKDKNVVFCLVEGNDILKPEKVLPLLYAKELTEISNKRYIVVNKHKYIEDEIFSNKLSVVLKVRSMENFCAVIIESDNINECYQCGKNRTAQVLQSENGKFGIDLDRTTGPEAIWKNKEGMKASWRENFEWLIHEMDKNL
;
A
#
# COMPACT_ATOMS: atom_id res chain seq x y z
N MET A 1 11.93 18.49 37.82
CA MET A 1 11.63 19.92 37.56
C MET A 1 10.16 20.15 37.90
N ALA A 2 9.82 21.26 38.56
CA ALA A 2 8.41 21.59 38.81
C ALA A 2 7.69 21.76 37.45
N LYS A 3 6.50 21.15 37.30
CA LYS A 3 5.72 21.20 36.07
C LYS A 3 5.37 22.66 35.75
N ILE A 4 5.72 23.14 34.56
CA ILE A 4 5.42 24.52 34.15
C ILE A 4 3.91 24.62 33.96
N ASN A 5 3.24 25.46 34.75
CA ASN A 5 1.79 25.64 34.63
C ASN A 5 1.48 26.77 33.65
N TRP A 6 1.05 26.42 32.44
CA TRP A 6 0.58 27.37 31.44
C TRP A 6 -0.93 27.66 31.56
N MET A 7 -1.66 26.89 32.37
CA MET A 7 -3.13 26.93 32.40
C MET A 7 -3.68 28.14 33.15
N ASP A 8 -3.00 28.64 34.17
CA ASP A 8 -3.46 29.80 34.97
C ASP A 8 -3.14 31.15 34.31
N ILE A 9 -2.37 31.15 33.21
CA ILE A 9 -2.05 32.37 32.48
C ILE A 9 -3.26 32.80 31.66
N THR A 10 -3.81 33.95 32.02
CA THR A 10 -4.97 34.54 31.36
C THR A 10 -4.63 35.43 30.16
N ARG A 11 -5.67 35.83 29.42
CA ARG A 11 -5.57 36.76 28.29
C ARG A 11 -4.95 38.11 28.71
N GLU A 12 -5.29 38.60 29.90
CA GLU A 12 -4.78 39.87 30.45
C GLU A 12 -3.26 39.82 30.68
N ASN A 13 -2.74 38.68 31.13
CA ASN A 13 -1.30 38.49 31.29
C ASN A 13 -0.55 38.61 29.95
N VAL A 14 -1.14 38.10 28.88
CA VAL A 14 -0.60 38.22 27.52
C VAL A 14 -0.66 39.66 27.02
N ILE A 15 -1.78 40.38 27.22
CA ILE A 15 -1.88 41.79 26.82
C ILE A 15 -0.81 42.61 27.54
N LYS A 16 -0.67 42.44 28.85
CA LYS A 16 0.35 43.13 29.64
C LYS A 16 1.77 42.78 29.21
N ALA A 17 2.01 41.53 28.79
CA ALA A 17 3.29 41.15 28.20
C ALA A 17 3.55 41.86 26.85
N ILE A 18 2.53 42.05 26.01
CA ILE A 18 2.63 42.82 24.77
C ILE A 18 2.89 44.30 25.05
N GLU A 19 2.25 44.88 26.07
CA GLU A 19 2.49 46.26 26.50
C GLU A 19 3.93 46.47 26.95
N ILE A 20 4.46 45.57 27.79
CA ILE A 20 5.85 45.59 28.24
C ILE A 20 6.78 45.44 27.02
N PHE A 21 6.50 44.49 26.12
CA PHE A 21 7.29 44.27 24.91
C PHE A 21 7.36 45.52 24.02
N HIS A 22 6.24 46.25 23.88
CA HIS A 22 6.21 47.51 23.13
C HIS A 22 6.95 48.64 23.84
N ALA A 23 6.93 48.69 25.17
CA ALA A 23 7.62 49.71 25.96
C ALA A 23 9.16 49.52 25.97
N GLU A 24 9.63 48.27 25.94
CA GLU A 24 11.05 47.94 26.04
C GLU A 24 11.84 48.14 24.72
N ASN A 25 11.15 48.34 23.59
CA ASN A 25 11.71 48.70 22.27
C ASN A 25 12.97 47.90 21.87
N THR A 26 13.01 46.62 22.22
CA THR A 26 14.16 45.73 22.02
C THR A 26 14.20 45.21 20.59
N GLU A 27 15.37 45.23 19.94
CA GLU A 27 15.61 44.45 18.72
C GLU A 27 15.42 42.97 19.07
N TYR A 28 14.38 42.35 18.50
CA TYR A 28 14.04 40.97 18.80
C TYR A 28 14.53 40.03 17.68
N PRO A 29 15.09 38.85 18.03
CA PRO A 29 15.47 37.86 17.05
C PRO A 29 14.25 37.39 16.24
N SER A 30 14.45 37.14 14.95
CA SER A 30 13.39 36.73 14.02
C SER A 30 12.75 35.40 14.47
N SER A 31 11.44 35.42 14.73
CA SER A 31 10.65 34.20 14.89
C SER A 31 10.65 33.43 13.57
N LYS A 32 10.94 32.13 13.59
CA LYS A 32 11.14 31.32 12.36
C LYS A 32 9.85 30.70 11.80
N SER A 33 8.73 30.66 12.55
CA SER A 33 7.52 29.93 12.13
C SER A 33 6.17 30.38 12.74
N THR A 34 6.14 30.90 13.98
CA THR A 34 4.88 31.26 14.68
C THR A 34 4.88 32.74 15.08
N PHE A 35 3.81 33.46 14.74
CA PHE A 35 3.63 34.88 15.03
C PHE A 35 2.28 35.14 15.69
N LEU A 36 2.28 35.92 16.76
CA LEU A 36 1.06 36.41 17.41
C LEU A 36 0.58 37.65 16.64
N ILE A 37 -0.68 37.65 16.23
CA ILE A 37 -1.32 38.81 15.60
C ILE A 37 -2.07 39.58 16.69
N TYR A 38 -1.67 40.82 16.90
CA TYR A 38 -2.34 41.73 17.84
C TYR A 38 -2.38 43.13 17.26
N ASN A 39 -3.59 43.72 17.16
CA ASN A 39 -3.82 45.02 16.50
C ASN A 39 -3.19 45.13 15.11
N GLY A 40 -3.27 44.05 14.30
CA GLY A 40 -2.72 44.00 12.94
C GLY A 40 -1.19 43.87 12.86
N LYS A 41 -0.47 43.74 13.98
CA LYS A 41 0.98 43.57 14.01
C LYS A 41 1.37 42.12 14.29
N LYS A 42 2.44 41.64 13.64
CA LYS A 42 3.08 40.34 13.91
C LYS A 42 4.09 40.47 15.05
N LEU A 43 3.88 39.74 16.13
CA LEU A 43 4.76 39.72 17.32
C LEU A 43 5.44 38.35 17.46
N PRO A 44 6.66 38.28 18.03
CA PRO A 44 7.38 37.02 18.23
C PRO A 44 6.67 36.14 19.28
N ALA A 45 5.83 35.21 18.82
CA ALA A 45 4.90 34.46 19.67
C ALA A 45 5.58 33.77 20.86
N LYS A 46 6.66 33.02 20.62
CA LYS A 46 7.41 32.34 21.69
C LYS A 46 7.92 33.32 22.75
N HIS A 47 8.36 34.50 22.32
CA HIS A 47 8.89 35.49 23.24
C HIS A 47 7.79 36.12 24.08
N ILE A 48 6.68 36.51 23.47
CA ILE A 48 5.49 37.04 24.16
C ILE A 48 4.94 36.01 25.16
N ARG A 49 4.93 34.71 24.82
CA ARG A 49 4.49 33.63 25.72
C ARG A 49 5.36 33.55 26.97
N GLY A 50 6.68 33.65 26.83
CA GLY A 50 7.60 33.70 27.97
C GLY A 50 7.44 34.97 28.82
N MET A 51 7.16 36.12 28.20
CA MET A 51 6.86 37.35 28.93
C MET A 51 5.54 37.26 29.70
N ALA A 52 4.51 36.63 29.12
CA ALA A 52 3.23 36.39 29.79
C ALA A 52 3.41 35.50 31.04
N TYR A 53 4.32 34.53 31.00
CA TYR A 53 4.71 33.73 32.17
C TYR A 53 5.33 34.60 33.27
N LYS A 54 6.27 35.48 32.90
CA LYS A 54 6.88 36.44 33.84
C LYS A 54 5.84 37.36 34.46
N VAL A 55 4.87 37.83 33.67
CA VAL A 55 3.76 38.66 34.16
C VAL A 55 2.89 37.91 35.17
N ALA A 56 2.54 36.66 34.88
CA ALA A 56 1.63 35.87 35.73
C ALA A 56 2.29 35.42 37.04
N TYR A 57 3.57 35.04 37.02
CA TYR A 57 4.24 34.39 38.14
C TYR A 57 5.40 35.19 38.76
N GLY A 58 5.73 36.36 38.21
CA GLY A 58 6.84 37.21 38.67
C GLY A 58 8.23 36.63 38.44
N LYS A 59 8.36 35.51 37.68
CA LYS A 59 9.60 34.79 37.45
C LYS A 59 9.86 34.61 35.95
N GLU A 60 11.09 34.85 35.53
CA GLU A 60 11.52 34.55 34.17
C GLU A 60 11.66 33.04 33.95
N ILE A 61 11.26 32.58 32.76
CA ILE A 61 11.39 31.21 32.30
C ILE A 61 12.37 31.17 31.13
N SER A 62 13.25 30.16 31.09
CA SER A 62 14.21 30.05 30.00
C SER A 62 13.48 29.75 28.70
N LYS A 63 13.92 30.37 27.59
CA LYS A 63 13.38 30.09 26.25
C LYS A 63 13.64 28.64 25.78
N ASN A 64 14.51 27.90 26.47
CA ASN A 64 14.74 26.47 26.23
C ASN A 64 13.75 25.58 26.97
N ASP A 65 13.05 26.11 27.96
CA ASP A 65 12.15 25.34 28.83
C ASP A 65 10.74 25.21 28.25
N PHE A 66 10.46 25.80 27.07
CA PHE A 66 9.16 25.69 26.41
C PHE A 66 9.23 25.81 24.89
N GLY A 67 8.27 25.18 24.20
CA GLY A 67 8.21 25.12 22.74
C GLY A 67 7.68 26.39 22.07
N GLY A 68 8.29 26.82 20.95
CA GLY A 68 7.84 27.98 20.14
C GLY A 68 6.86 27.67 19.01
N GLY A 69 6.59 26.39 18.77
CA GLY A 69 5.75 25.89 17.69
C GLY A 69 4.27 25.79 18.08
N MET A 70 3.71 24.59 17.94
CA MET A 70 2.27 24.32 18.10
C MET A 70 1.73 24.68 19.48
N GLU A 71 2.44 24.39 20.57
CA GLU A 71 1.95 24.75 21.91
C GLU A 71 1.89 26.25 22.13
N THR A 72 2.79 27.01 21.48
CA THR A 72 2.71 28.46 21.54
C THR A 72 1.47 28.93 20.78
N MET A 73 1.16 28.31 19.63
CA MET A 73 -0.09 28.56 18.91
C MET A 73 -1.32 28.19 19.76
N ARG A 74 -1.41 26.96 20.29
CA ARG A 74 -2.50 26.49 21.16
C ARG A 74 -2.68 27.38 22.39
N PHE A 75 -1.57 27.76 23.02
CA PHE A 75 -1.56 28.68 24.16
C PHE A 75 -2.27 30.00 23.84
N PHE A 76 -1.94 30.63 22.70
CA PHE A 76 -2.52 31.91 22.31
C PHE A 76 -3.96 31.79 21.77
N GLU A 77 -4.24 30.77 20.94
CA GLU A 77 -5.60 30.54 20.41
C GLU A 77 -6.59 30.19 21.53
N ARG A 78 -6.18 29.39 22.53
CA ARG A 78 -6.98 29.12 23.75
C ARG A 78 -7.35 30.42 24.50
N LEU A 79 -6.47 31.42 24.47
CA LEU A 79 -6.68 32.72 25.10
C LEU A 79 -7.37 33.74 24.17
N GLY A 80 -7.85 33.29 23.00
CA GLY A 80 -8.60 34.10 22.04
C GLY A 80 -7.73 35.07 21.22
N PHE A 81 -6.44 34.78 21.05
CA PHE A 81 -5.57 35.54 20.16
C PHE A 81 -5.44 34.89 18.79
N GLU A 82 -5.30 35.72 17.76
CA GLU A 82 -5.03 35.28 16.40
C GLU A 82 -3.54 34.94 16.24
N ILE A 83 -3.25 33.80 15.61
CA ILE A 83 -1.88 33.34 15.35
C ILE A 83 -1.69 33.12 13.86
N PHE A 84 -0.59 33.65 13.33
CA PHE A 84 -0.08 33.32 12.02
C PHE A 84 1.01 32.26 12.16
N TYR A 85 0.73 31.06 11.68
CA TYR A 85 1.65 29.93 11.64
C TYR A 85 1.89 29.52 10.19
N THR A 86 3.15 29.39 9.77
CA THR A 86 3.52 29.09 8.37
C THR A 86 3.16 27.68 7.90
N GLY A 87 2.45 26.88 8.72
CA GLY A 87 1.96 25.55 8.40
C GLY A 87 0.46 25.42 8.09
N LYS A 88 -0.35 26.50 8.12
CA LYS A 88 -1.77 26.43 7.74
C LYS A 88 -1.92 26.35 6.22
N SER A 89 -2.44 25.24 5.70
CA SER A 89 -3.04 25.16 4.36
C SER A 89 -4.48 25.68 4.44
N GLU A 90 -4.83 26.71 3.67
CA GLU A 90 -6.18 27.29 3.64
C GLU A 90 -7.15 26.36 2.87
N HIS A 91 -7.92 25.54 3.59
CA HIS A 91 -9.18 25.00 3.07
C HIS A 91 -10.35 25.78 3.68
N ILE A 92 -10.72 26.88 3.02
CA ILE A 92 -11.99 27.57 3.28
C ILE A 92 -13.07 26.96 2.41
N ASP A 93 -13.98 26.24 3.05
CA ASP A 93 -15.26 25.78 2.51
C ASP A 93 -16.09 26.95 1.99
N LYS A 94 -16.47 26.90 0.71
CA LYS A 94 -17.58 27.70 0.17
C LYS A 94 -18.77 26.80 -0.15
N LYS A 95 -19.73 26.84 0.76
CA LYS A 95 -21.11 26.35 0.62
C LYS A 95 -21.79 26.91 -0.64
N SER A 96 -22.34 25.97 -1.41
CA SER A 96 -23.70 25.94 -2.00
C SER A 96 -24.35 27.24 -2.50
N VAL A 97 -24.68 27.27 -3.81
CA VAL A 97 -25.97 27.77 -4.29
C VAL A 97 -26.55 26.81 -5.31
N ILE A 98 -27.76 26.35 -4.98
CA ILE A 98 -28.67 25.46 -5.72
C ILE A 98 -29.20 26.14 -6.98
N LYS A 99 -29.33 25.41 -8.09
CA LYS A 99 -30.46 25.58 -9.04
C LYS A 99 -30.92 24.23 -9.59
N GLN A 100 -32.14 23.89 -9.19
CA GLN A 100 -32.96 22.78 -9.69
C GLN A 100 -33.22 22.89 -11.20
N LYS A 101 -33.35 21.75 -11.88
CA LYS A 101 -34.39 21.55 -12.89
C LYS A 101 -34.80 20.08 -13.00
N GLN A 102 -36.11 19.91 -12.99
CA GLN A 102 -36.89 18.68 -12.97
C GLN A 102 -36.83 17.93 -14.33
N SER A 103 -37.00 16.60 -14.31
CA SER A 103 -37.98 15.94 -15.17
C SER A 103 -38.38 14.57 -14.62
N LYS A 104 -39.64 14.22 -14.88
CA LYS A 104 -40.44 13.12 -14.31
C LYS A 104 -40.38 11.85 -15.20
N GLN A 105 -40.75 10.72 -14.55
CA GLN A 105 -41.67 9.65 -15.03
C GLN A 105 -41.00 8.47 -15.80
N THR A 106 -41.34 7.18 -15.65
CA THR A 106 -42.34 6.44 -14.85
C THR A 106 -41.93 4.95 -14.77
N ILE A 107 -42.40 4.26 -13.74
CA ILE A 107 -42.34 2.80 -13.53
C ILE A 107 -43.38 2.08 -14.42
N GLY A 108 -43.04 0.90 -14.96
CA GLY A 108 -44.05 -0.08 -15.40
C GLY A 108 -43.51 -1.26 -16.22
N ALA A 109 -43.91 -2.47 -15.78
CA ALA A 109 -43.92 -3.76 -16.50
C ALA A 109 -42.72 -4.71 -16.35
N VAL A 110 -42.64 -5.31 -15.15
CA VAL A 110 -42.29 -6.73 -15.02
C VAL A 110 -43.57 -7.54 -15.31
N GLN A 111 -43.41 -8.70 -15.95
CA GLN A 111 -44.43 -9.72 -16.30
C GLN A 111 -44.96 -9.71 -17.75
N ALA A 112 -44.13 -10.21 -18.67
CA ALA A 112 -44.57 -11.10 -19.74
C ALA A 112 -43.35 -11.70 -20.47
N GLN A 113 -42.61 -12.64 -19.88
CA GLN A 113 -41.85 -13.63 -20.68
C GLN A 113 -41.31 -14.80 -19.84
N LEU A 114 -42.04 -15.19 -18.78
CA LEU A 114 -41.93 -16.52 -18.20
C LEU A 114 -43.16 -17.29 -18.66
N ILE A 115 -42.99 -18.11 -19.70
CA ILE A 115 -43.77 -19.28 -20.16
C ILE A 115 -43.52 -19.38 -21.67
N MET A 116 -42.37 -19.96 -22.05
CA MET A 116 -42.16 -20.77 -23.27
C MET A 116 -40.79 -21.45 -23.14
N ASN A 117 -40.62 -22.26 -22.09
CA ASN A 117 -39.59 -23.29 -22.09
C ASN A 117 -40.18 -24.60 -22.64
N ALA A 118 -39.36 -25.33 -23.38
CA ALA A 118 -39.52 -26.72 -23.82
C ALA A 118 -40.24 -26.97 -25.17
N LYS A 119 -39.50 -26.81 -26.27
CA LYS A 119 -39.41 -27.77 -27.40
C LYS A 119 -38.36 -27.31 -28.43
N GLN A 120 -37.17 -27.90 -28.42
CA GLN A 120 -36.41 -28.42 -29.57
C GLN A 120 -34.90 -28.44 -29.28
N ALA A 121 -34.38 -29.64 -29.02
CA ALA A 121 -33.01 -29.97 -29.34
C ALA A 121 -32.90 -30.07 -30.87
N SER A 122 -32.33 -29.05 -31.51
CA SER A 122 -31.71 -29.13 -32.84
C SER A 122 -30.56 -28.12 -32.85
N ALA A 123 -29.36 -28.58 -33.23
CA ALA A 123 -28.11 -27.82 -33.17
C ALA A 123 -28.25 -26.38 -33.68
N ASP A 124 -28.26 -25.43 -32.75
CA ASP A 124 -28.18 -24.00 -33.08
C ASP A 124 -26.81 -23.72 -33.68
N LYS A 125 -26.79 -23.17 -34.90
CA LYS A 125 -25.55 -22.67 -35.53
C LYS A 125 -24.88 -21.66 -34.61
N ILE A 126 -23.57 -21.81 -34.40
CA ILE A 126 -22.79 -20.86 -33.60
C ILE A 126 -22.86 -19.47 -34.25
N LYS A 127 -23.21 -18.45 -33.46
CA LYS A 127 -23.29 -17.05 -33.88
C LYS A 127 -22.45 -16.19 -32.93
N ILE A 128 -21.69 -15.25 -33.50
CA ILE A 128 -20.92 -14.26 -32.75
C ILE A 128 -21.63 -12.89 -32.86
N PRO A 129 -21.92 -12.22 -31.72
CA PRO A 129 -22.47 -10.87 -31.73
C PRO A 129 -21.55 -9.86 -32.47
N ALA A 130 -22.13 -8.88 -33.14
CA ALA A 130 -21.38 -7.84 -33.86
C ALA A 130 -21.13 -6.56 -33.04
N LYS A 131 -21.60 -6.53 -31.80
CA LYS A 131 -21.58 -5.36 -30.90
C LYS A 131 -20.95 -5.75 -29.56
N ALA A 132 -20.52 -4.77 -28.79
CA ALA A 132 -19.94 -4.92 -27.46
C ALA A 132 -18.56 -5.60 -27.41
N VAL A 133 -17.84 -5.71 -28.53
CA VAL A 133 -16.51 -6.37 -28.58
C VAL A 133 -15.51 -5.67 -27.64
N ILE A 134 -15.48 -4.34 -27.65
CA ILE A 134 -14.54 -3.55 -26.85
C ILE A 134 -14.92 -3.63 -25.37
N GLU A 135 -16.20 -3.48 -25.07
CA GLU A 135 -16.78 -3.55 -23.74
C GLU A 135 -16.49 -4.91 -23.09
N GLN A 136 -16.72 -5.99 -23.82
CA GLN A 136 -16.48 -7.36 -23.36
C GLN A 136 -14.98 -7.69 -23.24
N LYS A 137 -14.14 -7.18 -24.14
CA LYS A 137 -12.67 -7.34 -24.04
C LYS A 137 -12.12 -6.57 -22.84
N ASN A 138 -12.65 -5.38 -22.54
CA ASN A 138 -12.31 -4.60 -21.35
C ASN A 138 -12.80 -5.28 -20.06
N ALA A 139 -14.03 -5.79 -20.04
CA ALA A 139 -14.58 -6.53 -18.91
C ALA A 139 -13.76 -7.81 -18.63
N LEU A 140 -13.39 -8.55 -19.68
CA LEU A 140 -12.47 -9.69 -19.59
C LEU A 140 -11.11 -9.26 -19.03
N GLN A 141 -10.52 -8.16 -19.51
CA GLN A 141 -9.25 -7.64 -18.99
C GLN A 141 -9.34 -7.34 -17.49
N LEU A 142 -10.43 -6.73 -17.01
CA LEU A 142 -10.63 -6.43 -15.59
C LEU A 142 -10.75 -7.70 -14.75
N LEU A 143 -11.49 -8.70 -15.24
CA LEU A 143 -11.62 -9.99 -14.56
C LEU A 143 -10.29 -10.75 -14.53
N LEU A 144 -9.55 -10.78 -15.63
CA LEU A 144 -8.22 -11.40 -15.68
C LEU A 144 -7.24 -10.71 -14.73
N ASN A 145 -7.23 -9.37 -14.70
CA ASN A 145 -6.42 -8.62 -13.74
C ASN A 145 -6.81 -8.92 -12.28
N ARG A 146 -8.08 -9.17 -12.02
CA ARG A 146 -8.54 -9.60 -10.68
C ARG A 146 -8.08 -11.02 -10.35
N ILE A 147 -8.25 -11.98 -11.27
CA ILE A 147 -7.88 -13.39 -11.09
C ILE A 147 -6.37 -13.54 -10.89
N PHE A 148 -5.57 -12.82 -11.68
CA PHE A 148 -4.11 -12.90 -11.68
C PHE A 148 -3.43 -11.73 -10.97
N ASN A 149 -4.13 -11.06 -10.05
CA ASN A 149 -3.58 -10.01 -9.18
C ASN A 149 -2.80 -8.90 -9.90
N GLY A 150 -3.25 -8.51 -11.10
CA GLY A 150 -2.66 -7.44 -11.91
C GLY A 150 -1.50 -7.87 -12.84
N ASP A 151 -1.18 -9.16 -12.93
CA ASP A 151 -0.09 -9.69 -13.77
C ASP A 151 -0.42 -9.73 -15.28
N ILE A 152 -1.59 -9.24 -15.69
CA ILE A 152 -2.06 -9.33 -17.07
C ILE A 152 -1.51 -8.18 -17.91
N VAL A 153 -0.68 -8.53 -18.90
CA VAL A 153 -0.14 -7.59 -19.89
C VAL A 153 -0.90 -7.76 -21.21
N CYS A 154 -1.39 -6.65 -21.76
CA CYS A 154 -2.12 -6.65 -23.03
C CYS A 154 -1.18 -6.39 -24.21
N GLU A 155 -1.51 -6.91 -25.39
CA GLU A 155 -0.79 -6.68 -26.66
C GLU A 155 0.73 -6.99 -26.58
N LYS A 156 1.09 -7.97 -25.74
CA LYS A 156 2.49 -8.30 -25.46
C LYS A 156 3.15 -8.99 -26.66
N THR A 157 4.41 -8.66 -26.92
CA THR A 157 5.27 -9.38 -27.87
C THR A 157 6.35 -10.16 -27.15
N PHE A 158 6.83 -11.23 -27.80
CA PHE A 158 8.02 -11.95 -27.37
C PHE A 158 9.09 -11.97 -28.46
N PRO A 159 10.39 -12.02 -28.10
CA PRO A 159 11.45 -12.23 -29.08
C PRO A 159 11.36 -13.58 -29.80
N TRP A 160 10.84 -14.61 -29.11
CA TRP A 160 10.68 -15.98 -29.62
C TRP A 160 9.37 -16.18 -30.41
N LEU A 161 8.36 -15.35 -30.19
CA LEU A 161 7.06 -15.48 -30.86
C LEU A 161 7.08 -14.79 -32.23
N LYS A 162 7.68 -15.47 -33.21
CA LYS A 162 7.82 -14.96 -34.58
C LYS A 162 7.40 -16.02 -35.60
N ALA A 163 6.91 -15.57 -36.75
CA ALA A 163 6.73 -16.44 -37.90
C ALA A 163 8.09 -17.04 -38.33
N PRO A 164 8.14 -18.32 -38.71
CA PRO A 164 9.39 -18.99 -39.02
C PRO A 164 10.10 -18.34 -40.22
N ASP A 165 11.43 -18.31 -40.17
CA ASP A 165 12.26 -17.81 -41.28
C ASP A 165 12.29 -18.80 -42.46
N ILE A 166 12.25 -20.09 -42.13
CA ILE A 166 12.21 -21.20 -43.08
C ILE A 166 11.00 -22.08 -42.75
N ILE A 167 10.17 -22.36 -43.76
CA ILE A 167 8.94 -23.16 -43.60
C ILE A 167 9.31 -24.63 -43.72
N GLU A 168 9.66 -25.24 -42.59
CA GLU A 168 10.05 -26.65 -42.47
C GLU A 168 9.43 -27.27 -41.20
N GLY A 169 9.42 -28.60 -41.11
CA GLY A 169 8.96 -29.33 -39.94
C GLY A 169 7.48 -29.06 -39.62
N ASP A 170 7.20 -28.62 -38.39
CA ASP A 170 5.83 -28.40 -37.86
C ASP A 170 4.99 -27.41 -38.68
N TYR A 171 5.61 -26.59 -39.53
CA TYR A 171 4.94 -25.57 -40.35
C TYR A 171 4.66 -26.03 -41.79
N GLU A 172 5.26 -27.13 -42.26
CA GLU A 172 5.19 -27.54 -43.66
C GLU A 172 3.75 -27.92 -44.07
N ASN A 173 3.12 -28.81 -43.30
CA ASN A 173 1.75 -29.25 -43.56
C ASN A 173 0.74 -28.11 -43.43
N LEU A 174 0.96 -27.23 -42.44
CA LEU A 174 0.15 -26.03 -42.21
C LEU A 174 0.23 -25.07 -43.41
N TYR A 175 1.44 -24.76 -43.88
CA TYR A 175 1.67 -23.88 -45.01
C TYR A 175 1.06 -24.45 -46.29
N LYS A 176 1.34 -25.73 -46.59
CA LYS A 176 0.80 -26.42 -47.76
C LYS A 176 -0.73 -26.36 -47.79
N SER A 177 -1.38 -26.70 -46.68
CA SER A 177 -2.84 -26.75 -46.62
C SER A 177 -3.50 -25.38 -46.78
N ILE A 178 -2.93 -24.32 -46.18
CA ILE A 178 -3.44 -22.95 -46.37
C ILE A 178 -3.16 -22.45 -47.80
N SER A 179 -1.99 -22.76 -48.38
CA SER A 179 -1.67 -22.41 -49.78
C SER A 179 -2.59 -23.08 -50.80
N GLU A 180 -2.96 -24.34 -50.59
CA GLU A 180 -3.85 -25.08 -51.50
C GLU A 180 -5.31 -24.60 -51.45
N TYR A 181 -5.72 -23.91 -50.37
CA TYR A 181 -7.12 -23.48 -50.19
C TYR A 181 -7.60 -22.49 -51.27
N ARG A 182 -6.81 -21.45 -51.59
CA ARG A 182 -7.11 -20.48 -52.66
C ARG A 182 -5.94 -20.25 -53.63
N GLY A 183 -4.85 -21.02 -53.50
CA GLY A 183 -3.68 -20.94 -54.37
C GLY A 183 -2.71 -19.80 -54.05
N ASP A 184 -2.95 -18.99 -53.01
CA ASP A 184 -2.04 -17.92 -52.62
C ASP A 184 -0.89 -18.45 -51.75
N LYS A 185 0.33 -17.98 -52.05
CA LYS A 185 1.56 -18.32 -51.34
C LYS A 185 2.17 -17.11 -50.61
N ALA A 186 1.61 -15.92 -50.78
CA ALA A 186 2.15 -14.67 -50.24
C ALA A 186 1.71 -14.35 -48.80
N PHE A 187 0.84 -15.15 -48.18
CA PHE A 187 0.32 -14.91 -46.83
C PHE A 187 1.36 -15.11 -45.72
N ALA A 188 2.32 -16.03 -45.91
CA ALA A 188 3.31 -16.42 -44.89
C ALA A 188 4.55 -15.52 -44.94
N LYS A 189 4.48 -14.33 -44.34
CA LYS A 189 5.67 -13.47 -44.20
C LYS A 189 6.61 -14.04 -43.13
N ARG A 190 7.91 -14.00 -43.43
CA ARG A 190 8.98 -14.53 -42.57
C ARG A 190 9.34 -13.58 -41.44
N ASN A 191 9.76 -14.12 -40.30
CA ASN A 191 10.28 -13.38 -39.14
C ASN A 191 9.36 -12.27 -38.60
N VAL A 192 8.05 -12.35 -38.87
CA VAL A 192 7.07 -11.39 -38.34
C VAL A 192 6.86 -11.66 -36.86
N GLN A 193 7.11 -10.65 -36.03
CA GLN A 193 6.83 -10.71 -34.60
C GLN A 193 5.33 -10.61 -34.34
N LEU A 194 4.79 -11.54 -33.56
CA LEU A 194 3.37 -11.61 -33.26
C LEU A 194 3.09 -11.03 -31.87
N ARG A 195 1.91 -10.43 -31.74
CA ARG A 195 1.35 -9.90 -30.48
C ARG A 195 0.30 -10.85 -29.93
N CYS A 196 0.27 -11.00 -28.61
CA CYS A 196 -0.77 -11.71 -27.90
C CYS A 196 -1.75 -10.73 -27.26
N ASP A 197 -3.05 -11.07 -27.23
CA ASP A 197 -4.07 -10.20 -26.65
C ASP A 197 -3.86 -10.00 -25.15
N PHE A 198 -3.74 -11.08 -24.39
CA PHE A 198 -3.49 -11.06 -22.94
C PHE A 198 -2.43 -12.09 -22.55
N VAL A 199 -1.51 -11.69 -21.68
CA VAL A 199 -0.44 -12.57 -21.17
C VAL A 199 -0.33 -12.43 -19.66
N CYS A 200 -0.39 -13.56 -18.95
CA CYS A 200 0.01 -13.69 -17.56
C CYS A 200 1.33 -14.46 -17.52
N GLU A 201 2.41 -13.75 -17.22
CA GLU A 201 3.75 -14.35 -17.27
C GLU A 201 4.03 -15.28 -16.10
N SER A 202 3.54 -14.92 -14.91
CA SER A 202 3.77 -15.72 -13.71
C SER A 202 3.24 -17.15 -13.84
N GLU A 203 2.17 -17.34 -14.61
CA GLU A 203 1.52 -18.64 -14.84
C GLU A 203 1.85 -19.26 -16.21
N LYS A 204 2.74 -18.64 -17.00
CA LYS A 204 2.99 -19.01 -18.41
C LYS A 204 1.68 -19.20 -19.19
N LEU A 205 0.77 -18.23 -19.11
CA LEU A 205 -0.56 -18.28 -19.70
C LEU A 205 -0.74 -17.17 -20.74
N ILE A 206 -1.18 -17.56 -21.94
CA ILE A 206 -1.57 -16.64 -23.03
C ILE A 206 -3.07 -16.84 -23.28
N ILE A 207 -3.81 -15.74 -23.42
CA ILE A 207 -5.23 -15.76 -23.76
C ILE A 207 -5.44 -14.93 -25.01
N GLU A 208 -5.93 -15.56 -26.07
CA GLU A 208 -6.35 -14.90 -27.32
C GLU A 208 -7.87 -14.73 -27.32
N TYR A 209 -8.33 -13.55 -27.70
CA TYR A 209 -9.75 -13.20 -27.78
C TYR A 209 -10.21 -13.18 -29.24
N ASP A 210 -10.82 -14.27 -29.68
CA ASP A 210 -11.17 -14.48 -31.08
C ASP A 210 -12.49 -13.78 -31.43
N GLU A 211 -12.39 -12.71 -32.21
CA GLU A 211 -13.52 -12.01 -32.82
C GLU A 211 -14.02 -12.72 -34.09
N ARG A 212 -15.16 -12.27 -34.64
CA ARG A 212 -15.84 -12.89 -35.79
C ARG A 212 -14.91 -13.20 -36.97
N GLN A 213 -13.98 -12.31 -37.30
CA GLN A 213 -13.03 -12.46 -38.41
C GLN A 213 -12.04 -13.64 -38.26
N HIS A 214 -11.85 -14.18 -37.06
CA HIS A 214 -11.00 -15.35 -36.83
C HIS A 214 -11.68 -16.66 -37.26
N PHE A 215 -13.00 -16.66 -37.45
CA PHE A 215 -13.78 -17.86 -37.77
C PHE A 215 -14.03 -18.00 -39.28
N SER A 216 -12.94 -18.05 -40.04
CA SER A 216 -12.95 -18.18 -41.51
C SER A 216 -12.73 -19.62 -41.98
N GLN A 217 -13.02 -19.88 -43.26
CA GLN A 217 -12.71 -21.17 -43.87
C GLN A 217 -11.17 -21.44 -43.90
N ALA A 218 -10.34 -20.39 -43.99
CA ALA A 218 -8.88 -20.54 -43.90
C ALA A 218 -8.44 -20.98 -42.50
N ARG A 219 -9.05 -20.45 -41.43
CA ARG A 219 -8.79 -20.89 -40.05
C ARG A 219 -9.21 -22.34 -39.82
N LYS A 220 -10.33 -22.78 -40.41
CA LYS A 220 -10.72 -24.19 -40.38
C LYS A 220 -9.65 -25.09 -41.01
N VAL A 221 -9.15 -24.71 -42.20
CA VAL A 221 -8.09 -25.46 -42.90
C VAL A 221 -6.82 -25.50 -42.05
N SER A 222 -6.45 -24.38 -41.44
CA SER A 222 -5.28 -24.31 -40.55
C SER A 222 -5.45 -25.23 -39.35
N LEU A 223 -6.57 -25.14 -38.62
CA LEU A 223 -6.89 -25.97 -37.46
C LEU A 223 -6.95 -27.46 -37.79
N LEU A 224 -7.36 -27.87 -39.00
CA LEU A 224 -7.32 -29.29 -39.40
C LEU A 224 -5.89 -29.79 -39.66
N SER A 225 -4.96 -28.87 -39.92
CA SER A 225 -3.58 -29.17 -40.31
C SER A 225 -2.58 -29.05 -39.15
N TYR A 226 -3.04 -28.80 -37.92
CA TYR A 226 -2.15 -28.64 -36.77
C TYR A 226 -1.31 -29.90 -36.54
N PRO A 227 -0.02 -29.73 -36.19
CA PRO A 227 0.80 -30.80 -35.65
C PRO A 227 0.23 -31.31 -34.32
N ASP A 228 0.77 -32.41 -33.81
CA ASP A 228 0.39 -32.95 -32.50
C ASP A 228 0.94 -32.07 -31.38
N ILE A 229 0.17 -31.03 -31.03
CA ILE A 229 0.49 -30.05 -29.99
C ILE A 229 -0.61 -30.00 -28.94
N SER A 230 -0.21 -29.74 -27.70
CA SER A 230 -1.14 -29.47 -26.61
C SER A 230 -1.80 -28.11 -26.81
N VAL A 231 -3.11 -28.10 -27.04
CA VAL A 231 -3.95 -26.89 -27.09
C VAL A 231 -4.89 -26.86 -25.89
N TYR A 232 -5.20 -25.66 -25.40
CA TYR A 232 -6.04 -25.45 -24.20
C TYR A 232 -7.37 -24.76 -24.55
N PHE A 233 -7.87 -25.01 -25.75
CA PHE A 233 -9.21 -24.65 -26.22
C PHE A 233 -9.82 -25.84 -26.97
N ASP A 234 -11.14 -25.87 -27.09
CA ASP A 234 -11.82 -26.94 -27.80
C ASP A 234 -11.64 -26.78 -29.32
N ARG A 235 -10.64 -27.49 -29.87
CA ARG A 235 -10.31 -27.47 -31.30
C ARG A 235 -11.50 -27.86 -32.18
N GLN A 236 -12.36 -28.79 -31.75
CA GLN A 236 -13.53 -29.20 -32.54
C GLN A 236 -14.62 -28.13 -32.52
N LEU A 237 -14.83 -27.47 -31.39
CA LEU A 237 -15.73 -26.32 -31.28
C LEU A 237 -15.29 -25.18 -32.20
N TRP A 238 -13.99 -24.86 -32.25
CA TRP A 238 -13.45 -23.82 -33.15
C TRP A 238 -13.58 -24.20 -34.63
N ILE A 239 -13.35 -25.46 -34.99
CA ILE A 239 -13.58 -25.98 -36.35
C ILE A 239 -15.05 -25.84 -36.74
N GLN A 240 -15.98 -26.16 -35.82
CA GLN A 240 -17.41 -26.04 -36.04
C GLN A 240 -17.83 -24.57 -36.16
N ALA A 241 -17.31 -23.68 -35.31
CA ALA A 241 -17.57 -22.25 -35.38
C ALA A 241 -17.11 -21.65 -36.72
N CYS A 242 -15.95 -22.07 -37.26
CA CYS A 242 -15.51 -21.66 -38.58
C CYS A 242 -16.48 -22.11 -39.70
N LYS A 243 -17.10 -23.28 -39.58
CA LYS A 243 -18.13 -23.75 -40.54
C LYS A 243 -19.40 -22.92 -40.44
N ASP A 244 -19.86 -22.64 -39.23
CA ASP A 244 -21.15 -21.99 -38.98
C ASP A 244 -21.10 -20.49 -39.27
N ILE A 245 -20.02 -19.81 -38.88
CA ILE A 245 -19.83 -18.37 -39.05
C ILE A 245 -19.38 -18.03 -40.48
N ASN A 246 -18.50 -18.86 -41.05
CA ASN A 246 -17.93 -18.73 -42.40
C ASN A 246 -17.53 -17.28 -42.71
N ALA A 247 -16.75 -16.67 -41.82
CA ALA A 247 -16.29 -15.30 -42.01
C ALA A 247 -15.41 -15.19 -43.26
N LYS A 248 -15.55 -14.07 -43.97
CA LYS A 248 -14.80 -13.76 -45.18
C LYS A 248 -14.34 -12.31 -45.11
N ASP A 249 -13.04 -12.10 -45.15
CA ASP A 249 -12.41 -10.79 -45.27
C ASP A 249 -11.39 -10.85 -46.42
N GLY A 250 -11.79 -10.37 -47.59
CA GLY A 250 -11.07 -10.56 -48.85
C GLY A 250 -10.17 -9.39 -49.26
N GLN A 251 -9.84 -8.45 -48.36
CA GLN A 251 -9.00 -7.29 -48.71
C GLN A 251 -7.87 -7.05 -47.70
N PRO A 252 -6.59 -7.37 -48.02
CA PRO A 252 -6.13 -8.00 -49.27
C PRO A 252 -6.69 -9.42 -49.45
N VAL A 253 -6.64 -9.93 -50.68
CA VAL A 253 -7.26 -11.22 -51.09
C VAL A 253 -6.93 -12.38 -50.14
N ASN A 254 -5.76 -12.35 -49.52
CA ASN A 254 -5.23 -13.40 -48.66
C ASN A 254 -5.36 -13.12 -47.15
N ARG A 255 -6.19 -12.17 -46.75
CA ARG A 255 -6.24 -11.72 -45.36
C ARG A 255 -6.75 -12.82 -44.41
N ASP A 256 -7.69 -13.64 -44.86
CA ASP A 256 -8.16 -14.80 -44.08
C ASP A 256 -7.02 -15.81 -43.85
N GLU A 257 -6.21 -16.07 -44.87
CA GLU A 257 -5.04 -16.95 -44.85
C GLU A 257 -3.93 -16.40 -43.95
N VAL A 258 -3.67 -15.08 -44.00
CA VAL A 258 -2.71 -14.41 -43.12
C VAL A 258 -3.10 -14.55 -41.65
N ARG A 259 -4.37 -14.30 -41.31
CA ARG A 259 -4.87 -14.45 -39.92
C ARG A 259 -4.78 -15.90 -39.46
N ALA A 260 -5.27 -16.82 -40.29
CA ALA A 260 -5.24 -18.25 -39.99
C ALA A 260 -3.81 -18.76 -39.75
N TYR A 261 -2.86 -18.31 -40.57
CA TYR A 261 -1.45 -18.65 -40.42
C TYR A 261 -0.87 -18.12 -39.11
N TYR A 262 -0.99 -16.82 -38.81
CA TYR A 262 -0.41 -16.26 -37.59
C TYR A 262 -1.07 -16.75 -36.30
N ASP A 263 -2.37 -16.99 -36.29
CA ASP A 263 -3.04 -17.63 -35.15
C ASP A 263 -2.49 -19.05 -34.91
N SER A 264 -2.16 -19.78 -35.98
CA SER A 264 -1.55 -21.10 -35.88
C SER A 264 -0.11 -21.05 -35.38
N ILE A 265 0.68 -20.05 -35.81
CA ILE A 265 2.03 -19.84 -35.28
C ILE A 265 1.98 -19.51 -33.78
N ARG A 266 1.03 -18.68 -33.33
CA ARG A 266 0.87 -18.42 -31.89
C ARG A 266 0.62 -19.67 -31.09
N ASP A 267 -0.27 -20.54 -31.58
CA ASP A 267 -0.61 -21.78 -30.89
C ASP A 267 0.60 -22.74 -30.83
N ILE A 268 1.32 -22.92 -31.96
CA ILE A 268 2.48 -23.81 -32.06
C ILE A 268 3.66 -23.31 -31.21
N GLU A 269 4.07 -22.05 -31.37
CA GLU A 269 5.22 -21.50 -30.65
C GLU A 269 4.98 -21.43 -29.14
N SER A 270 3.76 -21.07 -28.73
CA SER A 270 3.41 -21.04 -27.30
C SER A 270 3.53 -22.43 -26.67
N SER A 271 3.05 -23.47 -27.37
CA SER A 271 3.17 -24.85 -26.91
C SER A 271 4.64 -25.29 -26.77
N LYS A 272 5.49 -24.97 -27.77
CA LYS A 272 6.93 -25.27 -27.75
C LYS A 272 7.68 -24.61 -26.60
N GLN A 273 7.28 -23.39 -26.22
CA GLN A 273 7.89 -22.64 -25.12
C GLN A 273 7.27 -22.96 -23.74
N GLY A 274 6.34 -23.91 -23.69
CA GLY A 274 5.68 -24.36 -22.47
C GLY A 274 4.64 -23.36 -21.92
N TYR A 275 4.09 -22.49 -22.76
CA TYR A 275 2.95 -21.65 -22.43
C TYR A 275 1.63 -22.40 -22.65
N LYS A 276 0.68 -22.20 -21.74
CA LYS A 276 -0.72 -22.58 -21.95
C LYS A 276 -1.37 -21.47 -22.77
N LEU A 277 -1.78 -21.76 -24.00
CA LEU A 277 -2.55 -20.81 -24.82
C LEU A 277 -4.03 -21.22 -24.82
N VAL A 278 -4.87 -20.37 -24.22
CA VAL A 278 -6.33 -20.49 -24.21
C VAL A 278 -6.93 -19.52 -25.22
N ARG A 279 -7.94 -19.95 -25.97
CA ARG A 279 -8.71 -19.08 -26.87
C ARG A 279 -10.11 -18.88 -26.32
N ILE A 280 -10.61 -17.65 -26.34
CA ILE A 280 -11.96 -17.29 -25.93
C ILE A 280 -12.68 -16.68 -27.13
N MET A 281 -13.80 -17.26 -27.54
CA MET A 281 -14.62 -16.75 -28.64
C MET A 281 -15.49 -15.58 -28.17
N HIS A 282 -15.55 -14.49 -28.94
CA HIS A 282 -16.47 -13.39 -28.62
C HIS A 282 -17.93 -13.87 -28.55
N GLY A 283 -18.62 -13.53 -27.47
CA GLY A 283 -19.99 -13.98 -27.20
C GLY A 283 -20.09 -15.37 -26.54
N GLN A 284 -18.97 -16.05 -26.26
CA GLN A 284 -18.96 -17.32 -25.51
C GLN A 284 -19.36 -17.14 -24.05
N THR A 285 -18.96 -16.03 -23.45
CA THR A 285 -19.32 -15.61 -22.09
C THR A 285 -19.62 -14.11 -22.14
N ASP A 286 -20.67 -13.68 -21.45
CA ASP A 286 -20.89 -12.27 -21.14
C ASP A 286 -20.07 -11.90 -19.91
N PHE A 287 -18.98 -11.15 -20.11
CA PHE A 287 -18.05 -10.76 -19.07
C PHE A 287 -18.53 -9.60 -18.20
N GLU A 288 -19.65 -8.96 -18.55
CA GLU A 288 -20.31 -7.94 -17.74
C GLU A 288 -21.39 -8.53 -16.82
N ALA A 289 -21.75 -9.80 -17.01
CA ALA A 289 -22.78 -10.48 -16.24
C ALA A 289 -22.31 -10.97 -14.87
N ASP A 290 -23.25 -11.07 -13.93
CA ASP A 290 -23.03 -11.68 -12.62
C ASP A 290 -22.59 -13.15 -12.79
N GLY A 291 -21.49 -13.55 -12.14
CA GLY A 291 -20.91 -14.90 -12.27
C GLY A 291 -19.93 -15.08 -13.45
N ALA A 292 -19.61 -14.01 -14.20
CA ALA A 292 -18.61 -14.05 -15.27
C ALA A 292 -17.23 -14.51 -14.79
N GLU A 293 -16.81 -14.13 -13.58
CA GLU A 293 -15.52 -14.53 -13.00
C GLU A 293 -15.42 -16.04 -12.78
N GLU A 294 -16.48 -16.69 -12.30
CA GLU A 294 -16.52 -18.14 -12.11
C GLU A 294 -16.50 -18.88 -13.45
N SER A 295 -17.24 -18.36 -14.43
CA SER A 295 -17.27 -18.89 -15.79
C SER A 295 -15.88 -18.79 -16.44
N LEU A 296 -15.18 -17.67 -16.24
CA LEU A 296 -13.82 -17.47 -16.69
C LEU A 296 -12.82 -18.40 -15.96
N LYS A 297 -12.92 -18.58 -14.64
CA LYS A 297 -12.08 -19.53 -13.89
C LYS A 297 -12.24 -20.97 -14.39
N LYS A 298 -13.47 -21.38 -14.71
CA LYS A 298 -13.75 -22.69 -15.34
C LYS A 298 -13.12 -22.80 -16.73
N LEU A 299 -13.24 -21.76 -17.57
CA LEU A 299 -12.61 -21.72 -18.90
C LEU A 299 -11.08 -21.82 -18.83
N LEU A 300 -10.47 -21.22 -17.81
CA LEU A 300 -9.03 -21.26 -17.57
C LEU A 300 -8.58 -22.53 -16.83
N ASN A 301 -9.50 -23.44 -16.51
CA ASN A 301 -9.26 -24.67 -15.74
C ASN A 301 -8.55 -24.41 -14.39
N ILE A 302 -8.88 -23.30 -13.74
CA ILE A 302 -8.41 -22.96 -12.39
C ILE A 302 -9.28 -23.73 -11.40
N LYS A 303 -8.67 -24.63 -10.60
CA LYS A 303 -9.41 -25.39 -9.59
C LYS A 303 -10.08 -24.42 -8.61
N LEU A 304 -11.41 -24.52 -8.49
CA LEU A 304 -12.15 -23.90 -7.39
C LEU A 304 -11.70 -24.55 -6.09
N GLU A 305 -11.11 -23.79 -5.18
CA GLU A 305 -10.96 -24.22 -3.80
C GLU A 305 -12.36 -24.35 -3.20
N VAL A 306 -12.83 -25.60 -3.14
CA VAL A 306 -14.02 -25.97 -2.39
C VAL A 306 -13.75 -25.67 -0.93
N ALA A 307 -14.59 -24.83 -0.32
CA ALA A 307 -14.60 -24.60 1.12
C ALA A 307 -14.69 -25.96 1.84
N ILE A 308 -13.56 -26.42 2.39
CA ILE A 308 -13.54 -27.59 3.25
C ILE A 308 -14.07 -27.13 4.60
N ASN A 309 -15.32 -27.52 4.88
CA ASN A 309 -15.83 -27.66 6.23
C ASN A 309 -14.93 -28.64 6.97
N THR A 310 -13.93 -28.13 7.68
CA THR A 310 -13.16 -28.92 8.64
C THR A 310 -13.62 -28.52 10.03
N LYS A 311 -13.96 -29.55 10.81
CA LYS A 311 -14.41 -29.45 12.20
C LYS A 311 -13.56 -28.46 13.00
N ILE A 312 -14.26 -27.51 13.60
CA ILE A 312 -13.77 -26.59 14.62
C ILE A 312 -13.11 -27.41 15.72
N GLN A 313 -11.77 -27.36 15.79
CA GLN A 313 -11.06 -27.48 17.04
C GLN A 313 -10.95 -26.06 17.59
N SER A 314 -11.56 -25.84 18.75
CA SER A 314 -11.56 -24.59 19.49
C SER A 314 -10.15 -24.23 19.96
N ASN A 315 -9.45 -23.41 19.18
CA ASN A 315 -8.51 -22.45 19.72
C ASN A 315 -9.13 -21.07 19.43
N ASP A 316 -9.60 -20.37 20.47
CA ASP A 316 -10.23 -19.06 20.33
C ASP A 316 -9.16 -18.02 19.94
N GLY A 317 -8.90 -17.90 18.64
CA GLY A 317 -8.06 -16.83 18.09
C GLY A 317 -8.76 -15.47 18.16
N LEU A 318 -7.98 -14.40 18.25
CA LEU A 318 -8.49 -13.03 18.14
C LEU A 318 -9.12 -12.79 16.76
N LYS A 319 -10.34 -12.25 16.75
CA LYS A 319 -11.11 -11.84 15.56
C LYS A 319 -11.16 -10.32 15.43
N ILE A 320 -10.63 -9.78 14.35
CA ILE A 320 -10.49 -8.34 14.12
C ILE A 320 -11.39 -7.91 12.95
N GLY A 321 -12.36 -7.04 13.21
CA GLY A 321 -13.25 -6.44 12.21
C GLY A 321 -12.74 -5.09 11.71
N LEU A 322 -12.27 -5.03 10.48
CA LEU A 322 -11.73 -3.83 9.83
C LEU A 322 -12.79 -3.16 8.96
N TYR A 323 -13.13 -1.90 9.26
CA TYR A 323 -14.13 -1.12 8.51
C TYR A 323 -13.52 -0.33 7.37
N LEU A 324 -14.10 -0.40 6.16
CA LEU A 324 -13.71 0.44 5.03
C LEU A 324 -14.70 1.59 4.83
N GLN A 325 -14.31 2.81 5.18
CA GLN A 325 -15.13 4.00 4.96
C GLN A 325 -14.43 4.95 3.99
N THR A 326 -15.06 5.21 2.85
CA THR A 326 -14.61 6.27 1.92
C THR A 326 -15.22 7.62 2.29
N ASN A 327 -14.74 8.71 1.69
CA ASN A 327 -15.26 10.05 1.96
C ASN A 327 -16.79 10.18 1.71
N GLU A 328 -17.35 9.52 0.70
CA GLU A 328 -18.80 9.53 0.44
C GLU A 328 -19.61 8.81 1.55
N LEU A 329 -18.98 7.85 2.24
CA LEU A 329 -19.59 7.04 3.29
C LEU A 329 -19.35 7.62 4.70
N LYS A 330 -18.72 8.79 4.80
CA LYS A 330 -18.53 9.53 6.07
C LYS A 330 -19.82 10.26 6.48
N ASN A 331 -20.89 9.49 6.71
CA ASN A 331 -22.18 10.02 7.11
C ASN A 331 -22.89 9.12 8.13
N GLY A 332 -23.88 9.69 8.82
CA GLY A 332 -24.60 9.02 9.91
C GLY A 332 -25.39 7.80 9.47
N ALA A 333 -25.97 7.81 8.26
CA ALA A 333 -26.81 6.71 7.78
C ALA A 333 -25.97 5.45 7.50
N ASP A 334 -24.88 5.59 6.76
CA ASP A 334 -23.99 4.47 6.45
C ASP A 334 -23.30 3.93 7.70
N PHE A 335 -22.87 4.82 8.61
CA PHE A 335 -22.29 4.40 9.87
C PHE A 335 -23.30 3.64 10.75
N ALA A 336 -24.53 4.13 10.89
CA ALA A 336 -25.57 3.44 11.65
C ALA A 336 -25.87 2.04 11.07
N ASN A 337 -25.94 1.93 9.73
CA ASN A 337 -26.11 0.64 9.06
C ASN A 337 -24.97 -0.33 9.37
N ALA A 338 -23.72 0.15 9.37
CA ALA A 338 -22.56 -0.66 9.74
C ALA A 338 -22.64 -1.12 11.20
N ILE A 339 -22.97 -0.22 12.13
CA ILE A 339 -23.08 -0.52 13.57
C ILE A 339 -24.12 -1.60 13.87
N GLU A 340 -25.26 -1.61 13.17
CA GLU A 340 -26.29 -2.65 13.35
C GLU A 340 -25.80 -4.05 12.95
N ILE A 341 -24.88 -4.14 12.00
CA ILE A 341 -24.24 -5.40 11.60
C ILE A 341 -23.13 -5.75 12.59
N VAL A 342 -22.33 -4.77 13.03
CA VAL A 342 -21.31 -4.96 14.06
C VAL A 342 -21.90 -5.58 15.32
N LYS A 343 -23.02 -5.06 15.84
CA LYS A 343 -23.70 -5.57 17.04
C LYS A 343 -24.02 -7.07 16.98
N LYS A 344 -24.43 -7.56 15.80
CA LYS A 344 -24.89 -8.95 15.58
C LYS A 344 -23.77 -9.90 15.17
N SER A 345 -22.56 -9.39 14.94
CA SER A 345 -21.45 -10.15 14.37
C SER A 345 -20.52 -10.69 15.46
N ASP A 346 -19.90 -11.83 15.15
CA ASP A 346 -18.96 -12.53 16.02
C ASP A 346 -17.52 -12.14 15.67
N PHE A 347 -17.02 -11.09 16.32
CA PHE A 347 -15.62 -10.69 16.34
C PHE A 347 -15.34 -9.80 17.56
N ASP A 348 -14.07 -9.59 17.90
CA ASP A 348 -13.66 -9.02 19.19
C ASP A 348 -13.41 -7.51 19.16
N ILE A 349 -12.75 -7.04 18.09
CA ILE A 349 -12.33 -5.63 17.96
C ILE A 349 -12.87 -5.02 16.67
N PHE A 350 -13.54 -3.87 16.77
CA PHE A 350 -13.98 -3.07 15.63
C PHE A 350 -13.02 -1.91 15.36
N VAL A 351 -12.38 -1.92 14.19
CA VAL A 351 -11.32 -0.96 13.83
C VAL A 351 -11.80 -0.03 12.74
N LEU A 352 -11.79 1.27 13.04
CA LEU A 352 -12.09 2.34 12.09
C LEU A 352 -10.81 2.81 11.37
N PRO A 353 -10.92 3.23 10.10
CA PRO A 353 -9.81 3.80 9.37
C PRO A 353 -9.39 5.18 9.91
N GLU A 354 -8.25 5.69 9.44
CA GLU A 354 -7.83 7.05 9.77
C GLU A 354 -8.86 8.08 9.26
N LEU A 355 -9.11 9.13 10.06
CA LEU A 355 -10.10 10.17 9.77
C LEU A 355 -11.50 9.63 9.47
N SER A 356 -11.88 8.55 10.17
CA SER A 356 -13.21 7.95 10.03
C SER A 356 -14.28 8.86 10.62
N TYR A 357 -15.46 8.82 10.00
CA TYR A 357 -16.67 9.29 10.64
C TYR A 357 -17.16 8.27 11.67
N CYS A 358 -17.62 8.76 12.81
CA CYS A 358 -18.41 8.06 13.81
C CYS A 358 -19.51 9.01 14.35
N SER A 359 -20.46 8.49 15.13
CA SER A 359 -21.60 9.27 15.65
C SER A 359 -21.22 10.49 16.50
N PHE A 360 -20.05 10.46 17.13
CA PHE A 360 -19.50 11.54 17.96
C PHE A 360 -18.30 12.24 17.30
N HIS A 361 -18.17 12.18 15.96
CA HIS A 361 -17.05 12.77 15.23
C HIS A 361 -16.82 14.26 15.57
N SER A 362 -17.89 15.05 15.75
CA SER A 362 -17.76 16.46 16.14
C SER A 362 -17.07 16.68 17.49
N LEU A 363 -17.23 15.75 18.44
CA LEU A 363 -16.48 15.80 19.71
C LEU A 363 -14.99 15.61 19.45
N LEU A 364 -14.63 14.67 18.56
CA LEU A 364 -13.25 14.38 18.22
C LEU A 364 -12.57 15.55 17.52
N THR A 365 -13.24 16.16 16.52
CA THR A 365 -12.68 17.28 15.73
C THR A 365 -12.64 18.60 16.47
N ASN A 366 -13.42 18.75 17.54
CA ASN A 366 -13.41 19.97 18.37
C ASN A 366 -12.49 19.84 19.60
N ALA A 367 -11.96 18.65 19.87
CA ALA A 367 -11.07 18.41 20.99
C ALA A 367 -9.67 19.00 20.75
N ASP A 368 -8.98 19.31 21.84
CA ASP A 368 -7.53 19.51 21.91
C ASP A 368 -6.91 18.31 22.64
N ILE A 369 -6.17 17.45 21.93
CA ILE A 369 -5.60 16.25 22.57
C ILE A 369 -4.46 16.54 23.56
N CYS A 370 -4.03 17.80 23.71
CA CYS A 370 -3.13 18.19 24.80
C CYS A 370 -3.89 18.55 26.08
N ILE A 371 -5.22 18.64 26.03
CA ILE A 371 -6.08 18.88 27.20
C ILE A 371 -6.56 17.53 27.73
N LYS A 372 -6.22 17.24 29.00
CA LYS A 372 -6.59 15.98 29.67
C LYS A 372 -8.11 15.75 29.73
N GLU A 373 -8.88 16.82 29.92
CA GLU A 373 -10.35 16.74 29.95
C GLU A 373 -10.92 16.29 28.60
N ASP A 374 -10.41 16.84 27.50
CA ASP A 374 -10.81 16.45 26.15
C ASP A 374 -10.43 15.00 25.84
N ILE A 375 -9.24 14.56 26.24
CA ILE A 375 -8.85 13.14 26.15
C ILE A 375 -9.85 12.25 26.93
N ASN A 376 -10.22 12.64 28.15
CA ASN A 376 -11.18 11.87 28.95
C ASN A 376 -12.57 11.83 28.28
N ASN A 377 -13.01 12.93 27.67
CA ASN A 377 -14.26 13.01 26.92
C ASN A 377 -14.24 12.11 25.68
N ILE A 378 -13.10 12.07 24.95
CA ILE A 378 -12.88 11.15 23.83
C ILE A 378 -12.94 9.70 24.31
N PHE A 379 -12.23 9.34 25.39
CA PHE A 379 -12.26 8.00 25.96
C PHE A 379 -13.67 7.59 26.38
N LYS A 380 -14.41 8.48 27.04
CA LYS A 380 -15.80 8.23 27.43
C LYS A 380 -16.68 7.95 26.20
N ALA A 381 -16.56 8.74 25.14
CA ALA A 381 -17.33 8.54 23.92
C ALA A 381 -16.99 7.19 23.23
N CYS A 382 -15.71 6.83 23.19
CA CYS A 382 -15.26 5.55 22.61
C CYS A 382 -15.67 4.35 23.48
N ILE A 383 -15.64 4.48 24.81
CA ILE A 383 -16.17 3.47 25.74
C ILE A 383 -17.67 3.28 25.56
N ASN A 384 -18.45 4.37 25.44
CA ASN A 384 -19.89 4.27 25.20
C ASN A 384 -20.18 3.53 23.87
N LEU A 385 -19.39 3.78 22.83
CA LEU A 385 -19.52 3.03 21.57
C LEU A 385 -19.16 1.55 21.76
N SER A 386 -18.07 1.26 22.47
CA SER A 386 -17.64 -0.10 22.80
C SER A 386 -18.72 -0.87 23.56
N GLU A 387 -19.37 -0.24 24.54
CA GLU A 387 -20.49 -0.78 25.30
C GLU A 387 -21.70 -1.02 24.40
N GLU A 388 -22.07 -0.04 23.56
CA GLU A 388 -23.21 -0.14 22.64
C GLU A 388 -23.10 -1.34 21.69
N ILE A 389 -21.89 -1.63 21.22
CA ILE A 389 -21.65 -2.71 20.25
C ILE A 389 -21.19 -4.03 20.90
N GLY A 390 -20.87 -4.02 22.20
CA GLY A 390 -20.35 -5.17 22.95
C GLY A 390 -18.98 -5.65 22.49
N LYS A 391 -18.12 -4.77 21.97
CA LYS A 391 -16.80 -5.10 21.39
C LYS A 391 -15.78 -4.02 21.72
N ALA A 392 -14.49 -4.34 21.73
CA ALA A 392 -13.48 -3.31 21.79
C ALA A 392 -13.48 -2.48 20.49
N VAL A 393 -13.07 -1.22 20.55
CA VAL A 393 -13.02 -0.32 19.39
C VAL A 393 -11.66 0.31 19.23
N ILE A 394 -11.26 0.56 17.99
CA ILE A 394 -10.18 1.47 17.63
C ILE A 394 -10.76 2.58 16.75
N VAL A 395 -10.76 3.81 17.24
CA VAL A 395 -11.32 4.99 16.58
C VAL A 395 -10.21 5.96 16.25
N SER A 396 -10.07 6.34 14.99
CA SER A 396 -9.04 7.28 14.53
C SER A 396 -9.65 8.55 13.95
N SER A 397 -9.17 9.71 14.40
CA SER A 397 -9.69 11.04 14.02
C SER A 397 -8.58 12.09 14.05
N VAL A 398 -8.96 13.32 13.76
CA VAL A 398 -8.15 14.53 13.90
C VAL A 398 -8.75 15.45 14.96
N ASP A 399 -7.90 16.17 15.68
CA ASP A 399 -8.26 17.21 16.64
C ASP A 399 -8.45 18.58 15.95
N VAL A 400 -8.86 19.62 16.69
CA VAL A 400 -9.14 20.95 16.12
C VAL A 400 -7.90 21.62 15.49
N TYR A 401 -6.71 21.12 15.83
CA TYR A 401 -5.43 21.65 15.39
C TYR A 401 -4.80 20.84 14.25
N GLY A 402 -5.44 19.81 13.74
CA GLY A 402 -4.86 18.96 12.67
C GLY A 402 -4.00 17.81 13.20
N THR A 403 -4.10 17.48 14.49
CA THR A 403 -3.36 16.37 15.11
C THR A 403 -4.14 15.08 14.95
N ILE A 404 -3.57 14.15 14.21
CA ILE A 404 -4.21 12.86 13.95
C ILE A 404 -3.90 11.90 15.09
N PHE A 405 -4.92 11.25 15.63
CA PHE A 405 -4.81 10.33 16.75
C PHE A 405 -5.70 9.10 16.57
N SER A 406 -5.41 8.05 17.33
CA SER A 406 -6.17 6.81 17.41
C SER A 406 -6.37 6.40 18.86
N VAL A 407 -7.58 5.97 19.19
CA VAL A 407 -7.98 5.57 20.53
C VAL A 407 -8.48 4.14 20.50
N PHE A 408 -7.87 3.29 21.34
CA PHE A 408 -8.43 2.00 21.71
C PHE A 408 -9.32 2.18 22.94
N SER A 409 -10.50 1.54 22.95
CA SER A 409 -11.38 1.47 24.12
C SER A 409 -12.04 0.10 24.24
N ASN A 410 -12.11 -0.42 25.47
CA ASN A 410 -12.79 -1.67 25.82
C ASN A 410 -13.69 -1.44 27.05
N ALA A 411 -15.00 -1.37 26.83
CA ALA A 411 -15.99 -1.18 27.89
C ALA A 411 -16.11 -2.40 28.83
N LEU A 412 -15.65 -3.57 28.39
CA LEU A 412 -15.71 -4.83 29.13
C LEU A 412 -14.34 -5.21 29.74
N ALA A 413 -13.41 -4.27 29.81
CA ALA A 413 -12.07 -4.51 30.36
C ALA A 413 -12.14 -4.94 31.82
N ASN A 414 -11.47 -6.04 32.15
CA ASN A 414 -11.21 -6.46 33.52
C ASN A 414 -9.90 -5.86 34.06
N GLU A 415 -9.51 -6.19 35.30
CA GLU A 415 -8.31 -5.65 35.96
C GLU A 415 -6.99 -5.94 35.23
N THR A 416 -6.96 -6.94 34.35
CA THR A 416 -5.78 -7.34 33.56
C THR A 416 -5.79 -6.80 32.13
N GLU A 417 -6.91 -6.20 31.70
CA GLU A 417 -7.05 -5.65 30.35
C GLU A 417 -6.91 -4.14 30.34
N THR A 418 -6.42 -3.61 29.22
CA THR A 418 -6.38 -2.16 29.00
C THR A 418 -7.79 -1.66 28.71
N ALA A 419 -8.26 -0.69 29.48
CA ALA A 419 -9.55 -0.05 29.22
C ALA A 419 -9.47 0.99 28.08
N ASN A 420 -8.42 1.82 28.06
CA ASN A 420 -8.21 2.84 27.05
C ASN A 420 -6.73 3.02 26.72
N ALA A 421 -6.41 3.34 25.47
CA ALA A 421 -5.08 3.75 25.05
C ALA A 421 -5.16 4.81 23.94
N LEU A 422 -4.15 5.68 23.87
CA LEU A 422 -4.04 6.76 22.88
C LEU A 422 -2.74 6.62 22.10
N TYR A 423 -2.83 6.67 20.78
CA TYR A 423 -1.69 6.80 19.87
C TYR A 423 -1.84 8.09 19.05
N ILE A 424 -0.75 8.85 18.92
CA ILE A 424 -0.72 10.11 18.16
C ILE A 424 0.19 9.91 16.95
N LYS A 425 -0.26 10.35 15.77
CA LYS A 425 0.48 10.19 14.51
C LYS A 425 1.79 10.97 14.54
N HIS A 426 2.87 10.35 14.04
CA HIS A 426 4.21 10.94 14.09
C HIS A 426 4.61 11.62 12.79
N THR A 427 4.15 11.13 11.64
CA THR A 427 4.64 11.58 10.33
C THR A 427 3.50 11.79 9.33
N MET A 428 3.75 12.58 8.27
CA MET A 428 2.73 12.95 7.27
C MET A 428 1.44 13.46 7.92
N THR A 429 1.61 14.50 8.73
CA THR A 429 0.57 15.16 9.53
C THR A 429 0.88 16.64 9.64
N GLU A 430 -0.12 17.48 9.86
CA GLU A 430 0.10 18.90 10.14
C GLU A 430 0.77 19.09 11.52
N CYS A 431 0.26 18.29 12.46
CA CYS A 431 0.62 18.29 13.87
C CYS A 431 1.13 16.89 14.27
N SER A 432 2.41 16.81 14.62
CA SER A 432 3.12 15.55 14.90
C SER A 432 3.29 15.32 16.39
N ALA A 433 3.18 14.05 16.82
CA ALA A 433 3.61 13.65 18.16
C ALA A 433 5.05 14.11 18.48
N LEU A 434 5.96 14.10 17.50
CA LEU A 434 7.37 14.45 17.66
C LEU A 434 7.62 15.93 18.00
N GLU A 435 6.60 16.78 17.96
CA GLU A 435 6.72 18.20 18.31
C GLU A 435 6.01 18.61 19.60
N LEU A 436 5.43 17.64 20.33
CA LEU A 436 4.89 17.85 21.66
C LEU A 436 6.03 18.00 22.68
N GLU A 437 5.94 18.98 23.59
CA GLU A 437 6.90 19.27 24.66
C GLU A 437 7.07 18.07 25.60
N GLU A 438 5.96 17.42 25.93
CA GLU A 438 5.95 16.21 26.76
C GLU A 438 6.13 14.92 25.93
N TYR A 439 6.54 14.99 24.64
CA TYR A 439 6.63 13.80 23.77
C TYR A 439 7.41 12.65 24.40
N ARG A 440 8.56 12.93 25.02
CA ARG A 440 9.39 11.89 25.64
C ARG A 440 8.68 11.15 26.77
N GLU A 441 7.81 11.82 27.52
CA GLU A 441 7.00 11.19 28.57
C GLU A 441 5.76 10.50 27.99
N ILE A 442 5.04 11.16 27.08
CA ILE A 442 3.86 10.61 26.40
C ILE A 442 4.21 9.35 25.59
N SER A 443 5.39 9.31 24.97
CA SER A 443 5.86 8.16 24.18
C SER A 443 5.94 6.86 24.99
N LYS A 444 6.23 6.95 26.30
CA LYS A 444 6.35 5.76 27.18
C LYS A 444 5.02 5.02 27.30
N SER A 445 3.93 5.76 27.52
CA SER A 445 2.58 5.19 27.60
C SER A 445 2.00 4.91 26.21
N MET A 446 2.29 5.74 25.21
CA MET A 446 1.82 5.55 23.84
C MET A 446 2.34 4.24 23.22
N PHE A 447 3.61 3.88 23.49
CA PHE A 447 4.20 2.61 23.05
C PHE A 447 4.08 1.49 24.09
N GLU A 448 3.20 1.61 25.08
CA GLU A 448 2.84 0.48 25.94
C GLU A 448 1.83 -0.41 25.22
N PRO A 449 2.09 -1.74 25.07
CA PRO A 449 1.14 -2.61 24.41
C PRO A 449 -0.20 -2.67 25.15
N ILE A 450 -1.28 -2.57 24.39
CA ILE A 450 -2.64 -2.77 24.88
C ILE A 450 -2.82 -4.24 25.21
N LEU A 451 -3.28 -4.54 26.43
CA LEU A 451 -3.60 -5.90 26.87
C LEU A 451 -5.08 -6.17 26.59
N TYR A 452 -5.37 -7.16 25.75
CA TYR A 452 -6.75 -7.51 25.39
C TYR A 452 -6.86 -8.99 25.03
N LYS A 453 -7.71 -9.75 25.73
CA LYS A 453 -7.93 -11.19 25.53
C LYS A 453 -6.63 -12.02 25.47
N GLY A 454 -5.64 -11.64 26.29
CA GLY A 454 -4.32 -12.30 26.32
C GLY A 454 -3.36 -11.90 25.19
N TYR A 455 -3.76 -11.00 24.30
CA TYR A 455 -2.91 -10.43 23.25
C TYR A 455 -2.34 -9.07 23.67
N ARG A 456 -1.10 -8.79 23.26
CA ARG A 456 -0.44 -7.48 23.31
C ARG A 456 -0.61 -6.79 21.96
N ILE A 457 -1.33 -5.68 21.94
CA ILE A 457 -1.71 -4.97 20.72
C ILE A 457 -0.98 -3.61 20.63
N GLY A 458 -0.37 -3.33 19.48
CA GLY A 458 0.18 -2.03 19.13
C GLY A 458 -0.69 -1.30 18.09
N MET A 459 -0.74 0.03 18.17
CA MET A 459 -1.45 0.86 17.18
C MET A 459 -0.46 1.69 16.38
N THR A 460 -0.71 1.86 15.09
CA THR A 460 -0.03 2.85 14.25
C THR A 460 -1.02 3.51 13.31
N ILE A 461 -0.67 4.67 12.74
CA ILE A 461 -1.57 5.41 11.85
C ILE A 461 -0.89 5.62 10.50
N CYS A 462 -1.47 5.02 9.45
CA CYS A 462 -1.16 5.30 8.05
C CYS A 462 0.35 5.31 7.77
N TYR A 463 0.89 6.47 7.36
CA TYR A 463 2.27 6.66 6.96
C TYR A 463 3.30 6.35 8.05
N ASP A 464 2.91 6.28 9.33
CA ASP A 464 3.82 5.81 10.39
C ASP A 464 4.33 4.38 10.09
N CYS A 465 3.57 3.56 9.35
CA CYS A 465 4.06 2.25 8.90
C CYS A 465 5.27 2.35 7.95
N ASN A 466 5.57 3.51 7.37
CA ASN A 466 6.78 3.68 6.55
C ASN A 466 8.04 3.72 7.41
N HIS A 467 7.94 3.99 8.70
CA HIS A 467 9.06 4.06 9.63
C HIS A 467 9.02 2.86 10.58
N SER A 468 9.96 1.93 10.39
CA SER A 468 10.08 0.69 11.19
C SER A 468 10.12 0.96 12.69
N LEU A 469 10.75 2.08 13.10
CA LEU A 469 10.87 2.51 14.50
C LEU A 469 9.56 2.44 15.29
N PHE A 470 8.46 3.00 14.76
CA PHE A 470 7.21 3.10 15.53
C PHE A 470 6.57 1.74 15.80
N SER A 471 6.62 0.83 14.83
CA SER A 471 6.22 -0.56 15.06
C SER A 471 7.18 -1.28 16.00
N ARG A 472 8.47 -0.97 15.92
CA ARG A 472 9.52 -1.66 16.66
C ARG A 472 9.50 -1.35 18.14
N MET A 473 9.07 -0.15 18.53
CA MET A 473 8.86 0.21 19.94
C MET A 473 7.86 -0.72 20.64
N TYR A 474 6.87 -1.26 19.92
CA TYR A 474 6.02 -2.34 20.43
C TYR A 474 6.69 -3.71 20.32
N GLY A 475 7.38 -3.98 19.21
CA GLY A 475 8.08 -5.25 18.96
C GLY A 475 9.07 -5.66 20.05
N ILE A 476 9.89 -4.71 20.54
CA ILE A 476 10.85 -4.97 21.64
C ILE A 476 10.17 -5.28 22.97
N LYS A 477 8.89 -4.91 23.13
CA LYS A 477 8.04 -5.27 24.28
C LYS A 477 7.22 -6.55 24.02
N GLY A 478 7.50 -7.25 22.93
CA GLY A 478 6.83 -8.48 22.53
C GLY A 478 5.40 -8.27 22.05
N VAL A 479 5.16 -7.40 21.07
CA VAL A 479 3.80 -7.25 20.53
C VAL A 479 3.32 -8.53 19.82
N ASP A 480 2.05 -8.87 19.96
CA ASP A 480 1.42 -10.02 19.29
C ASP A 480 0.63 -9.57 18.04
N VAL A 481 0.05 -8.36 18.08
CA VAL A 481 -0.73 -7.78 16.97
C VAL A 481 -0.39 -6.30 16.80
N ILE A 482 -0.15 -5.85 15.58
CA ILE A 482 -0.12 -4.43 15.23
C ILE A 482 -1.33 -4.11 14.35
N ILE A 483 -2.01 -3.00 14.64
CA ILE A 483 -3.14 -2.52 13.84
C ILE A 483 -2.77 -1.14 13.30
N ASN A 484 -2.79 -1.00 11.97
CA ASN A 484 -2.56 0.25 11.28
C ASN A 484 -3.86 0.82 10.71
N SER A 485 -4.35 1.91 11.30
CA SER A 485 -5.46 2.68 10.73
C SER A 485 -4.92 3.59 9.64
N THR A 486 -5.15 3.22 8.37
CA THR A 486 -4.77 4.00 7.18
C THR A 486 -5.97 4.79 6.65
N GLY A 487 -5.70 5.95 6.07
CA GLY A 487 -6.65 6.80 5.39
C GLY A 487 -6.05 7.34 4.10
N GLY A 488 -6.93 7.79 3.22
CA GLY A 488 -6.61 8.47 1.97
C GLY A 488 -6.05 7.59 0.85
N ASN A 489 -5.66 8.22 -0.25
CA ASN A 489 -5.25 7.51 -1.46
C ASN A 489 -3.78 7.08 -1.41
N VAL A 490 -3.53 5.86 -0.94
CA VAL A 490 -2.18 5.30 -0.86
C VAL A 490 -1.84 4.40 -2.05
N VAL A 491 -0.54 4.22 -2.31
CA VAL A 491 -0.06 3.26 -3.31
C VAL A 491 -0.07 1.86 -2.70
N TYR A 492 -0.98 1.00 -3.18
CA TYR A 492 -1.18 -0.37 -2.72
C TYR A 492 0.14 -1.13 -2.48
N ASP A 493 1.00 -1.21 -3.50
CA ASP A 493 2.24 -2.00 -3.45
C ASP A 493 3.19 -1.56 -2.32
N LYS A 494 3.24 -0.26 -2.04
CA LYS A 494 4.09 0.28 -0.96
C LYS A 494 3.53 -0.11 0.40
N TRP A 495 2.24 0.14 0.63
CA TRP A 495 1.59 -0.16 1.91
C TRP A 495 1.60 -1.66 2.20
N TYR A 496 1.37 -2.48 1.17
CA TYR A 496 1.46 -3.93 1.25
C TYR A 496 2.85 -4.37 1.74
N LYS A 497 3.93 -3.86 1.11
CA LYS A 497 5.31 -4.19 1.46
C LYS A 497 5.69 -3.72 2.87
N TYR A 498 5.38 -2.47 3.21
CA TYR A 498 5.68 -1.94 4.54
C TYR A 498 5.03 -2.79 5.62
N ASN A 499 3.72 -3.03 5.53
CA ASN A 499 2.98 -3.75 6.55
C ASN A 499 3.34 -5.24 6.63
N LYS A 500 3.64 -5.90 5.50
CA LYS A 500 4.21 -7.26 5.51
C LYS A 500 5.55 -7.30 6.26
N VAL A 501 6.42 -6.29 6.06
CA VAL A 501 7.70 -6.23 6.75
C VAL A 501 7.56 -5.89 8.24
N ARG A 502 6.60 -5.03 8.62
CA ARG A 502 6.30 -4.79 10.06
C ARG A 502 5.89 -6.07 10.79
N ALA A 503 5.14 -6.97 10.13
CA ALA A 503 4.81 -8.27 10.69
C ALA A 503 6.06 -9.14 10.89
N ILE A 504 6.91 -9.24 9.86
CA ILE A 504 8.14 -10.05 9.90
C ILE A 504 9.14 -9.55 10.94
N GLU A 505 9.42 -8.25 11.01
CA GLU A 505 10.46 -7.69 11.88
C GLU A 505 10.06 -7.69 13.36
N ASN A 506 8.76 -7.69 13.64
CA ASN A 506 8.22 -7.75 15.01
C ASN A 506 7.70 -9.14 15.39
N ALA A 507 7.75 -10.12 14.47
CA ALA A 507 7.22 -11.47 14.67
C ALA A 507 5.78 -11.49 15.20
N CYS A 508 4.93 -10.62 14.64
CA CYS A 508 3.56 -10.38 15.11
C CYS A 508 2.55 -10.39 13.95
N TYR A 509 1.27 -10.52 14.25
CA TYR A 509 0.23 -10.22 13.26
C TYR A 509 0.25 -8.73 12.92
N ASN A 510 -0.04 -8.36 11.68
CA ASN A 510 -0.23 -6.96 11.30
C ASN A 510 -1.46 -6.77 10.41
N PHE A 511 -2.40 -5.93 10.85
CA PHE A 511 -3.66 -5.66 10.16
C PHE A 511 -3.76 -4.20 9.73
N VAL A 512 -4.30 -3.97 8.54
CA VAL A 512 -4.45 -2.63 7.97
C VAL A 512 -5.88 -2.43 7.51
N THR A 513 -6.50 -1.35 7.97
CA THR A 513 -7.73 -0.82 7.37
C THR A 513 -7.41 0.47 6.62
N MET A 514 -8.00 0.68 5.44
CA MET A 514 -7.76 1.90 4.66
C MET A 514 -9.05 2.56 4.17
N GLY A 515 -9.42 3.63 4.85
CA GLY A 515 -10.52 4.51 4.45
C GLY A 515 -10.08 5.42 3.31
N GLY A 516 -10.34 5.02 2.07
CA GLY A 516 -9.87 5.74 0.88
C GLY A 516 -10.50 7.12 0.71
N ASP A 517 -9.76 8.04 0.07
CA ASP A 517 -10.30 9.37 -0.28
C ASP A 517 -11.11 9.36 -1.59
N GLY A 518 -11.11 8.23 -2.29
CA GLY A 518 -11.84 8.02 -3.54
C GLY A 518 -13.35 7.93 -3.37
N THR A 519 -14.05 8.02 -4.50
CA THR A 519 -15.51 7.78 -4.58
C THR A 519 -15.79 6.28 -4.48
N VAL A 520 -17.02 5.87 -4.17
CA VAL A 520 -17.38 4.44 -4.13
C VAL A 520 -17.04 3.71 -5.44
N ALA A 521 -17.06 4.41 -6.59
CA ALA A 521 -16.72 3.86 -7.89
C ALA A 521 -15.20 3.63 -8.12
N ASN A 522 -14.34 4.44 -7.47
CA ASN A 522 -12.89 4.25 -7.50
C ASN A 522 -12.33 4.58 -6.10
N PRO A 523 -12.53 3.67 -5.14
CA PRO A 523 -12.45 4.04 -3.74
C PRO A 523 -11.03 4.18 -3.22
N HIS A 524 -10.07 3.52 -3.88
CA HIS A 524 -8.73 3.35 -3.34
C HIS A 524 -8.81 3.02 -1.84
N SER A 525 -9.55 1.97 -1.49
CA SER A 525 -9.71 1.49 -0.11
C SER A 525 -9.25 0.05 -0.08
N TYR A 526 -8.53 -0.36 0.97
CA TYR A 526 -7.96 -1.69 1.03
C TYR A 526 -7.94 -2.27 2.44
N VAL A 527 -8.04 -3.59 2.55
CA VAL A 527 -7.73 -4.33 3.78
C VAL A 527 -6.66 -5.38 3.52
N TYR A 528 -5.73 -5.52 4.45
CA TYR A 528 -4.78 -6.63 4.47
C TYR A 528 -4.50 -7.07 5.91
N GLY A 529 -4.19 -8.34 6.07
CA GLY A 529 -3.68 -8.92 7.31
C GLY A 529 -2.49 -9.79 7.00
N PHE A 530 -1.47 -9.77 7.85
CA PHE A 530 -0.28 -10.62 7.74
C PHE A 530 -0.06 -11.38 9.04
N ASN A 531 0.38 -12.64 8.95
CA ASN A 531 0.87 -13.37 10.11
C ASN A 531 2.32 -12.99 10.47
N ALA A 532 2.81 -13.51 11.59
CA ALA A 532 4.14 -13.24 12.15
C ALA A 532 5.32 -13.52 11.21
N ILE A 533 5.11 -14.31 10.16
CA ILE A 533 6.13 -14.65 9.15
C ILE A 533 5.83 -14.07 7.77
N GLY A 534 4.87 -13.15 7.68
CA GLY A 534 4.60 -12.31 6.51
C GLY A 534 3.71 -12.96 5.44
N LYS A 535 3.00 -14.05 5.76
CA LYS A 535 1.94 -14.57 4.88
C LYS A 535 0.69 -13.71 5.01
N GLU A 536 0.08 -13.38 3.88
CA GLU A 536 -1.18 -12.65 3.85
C GLU A 536 -2.34 -13.56 4.29
N LEU A 537 -3.09 -13.11 5.29
CA LEU A 537 -4.31 -13.74 5.78
C LEU A 537 -5.50 -13.31 4.93
N LYS A 538 -6.55 -14.13 4.90
CA LYS A 538 -7.78 -13.85 4.15
C LYS A 538 -8.92 -13.47 5.08
N PRO A 539 -9.54 -12.29 4.90
CA PRO A 539 -10.71 -11.92 5.69
C PRO A 539 -12.01 -12.45 5.09
N TYR A 540 -13.06 -12.38 5.89
CA TYR A 540 -14.44 -12.56 5.44
C TYR A 540 -15.20 -11.22 5.51
N ASN A 541 -15.87 -10.84 4.42
CA ASN A 541 -16.73 -9.64 4.39
C ASN A 541 -18.10 -9.99 4.98
N ILE A 542 -18.37 -9.52 6.20
CA ILE A 542 -19.61 -9.81 6.92
C ILE A 542 -20.82 -9.01 6.39
N MET A 543 -20.58 -7.87 5.75
CA MET A 543 -21.65 -6.99 5.24
C MET A 543 -22.28 -7.56 3.98
N LYS A 544 -21.46 -8.12 3.08
CA LYS A 544 -21.87 -8.68 1.80
C LYS A 544 -21.85 -10.21 1.75
N LYS A 545 -21.37 -10.86 2.81
CA LYS A 545 -21.23 -12.32 2.92
C LYS A 545 -20.42 -12.91 1.76
N THR A 546 -19.23 -12.37 1.56
CA THR A 546 -18.35 -12.69 0.43
C THR A 546 -16.89 -12.67 0.86
N THR A 547 -16.02 -13.26 0.03
CA THR A 547 -14.56 -13.14 0.15
C THR A 547 -14.00 -12.01 -0.72
N ALA A 548 -14.86 -11.31 -1.48
CA ALA A 548 -14.45 -10.16 -2.27
C ALA A 548 -13.89 -9.03 -1.38
N LEU A 549 -12.66 -8.61 -1.67
CA LEU A 549 -11.94 -7.61 -0.90
C LEU A 549 -12.27 -6.19 -1.35
N ASN A 550 -11.98 -5.22 -0.47
CA ASN A 550 -11.85 -3.80 -0.82
C ASN A 550 -13.16 -3.15 -1.30
N LEU A 551 -14.30 -3.62 -0.80
CA LEU A 551 -15.62 -3.03 -1.05
C LEU A 551 -15.88 -1.89 -0.04
N PRO A 552 -16.09 -0.64 -0.49
CA PRO A 552 -16.45 0.47 0.39
C PRO A 552 -17.69 0.17 1.22
N GLY A 553 -17.72 0.68 2.45
CA GLY A 553 -18.80 0.49 3.41
C GLY A 553 -18.88 -0.92 4.00
N SER A 554 -17.90 -1.78 3.69
CA SER A 554 -17.87 -3.14 4.19
C SER A 554 -17.00 -3.30 5.44
N ILE A 555 -17.25 -4.38 6.17
CA ILE A 555 -16.45 -4.79 7.34
C ILE A 555 -15.84 -6.14 7.03
N TYR A 556 -14.53 -6.24 7.24
CA TYR A 556 -13.72 -7.42 6.95
C TYR A 556 -13.21 -8.02 8.25
N VAL A 557 -13.64 -9.25 8.55
CA VAL A 557 -13.22 -9.96 9.76
C VAL A 557 -12.04 -10.88 9.43
N TYR A 558 -10.93 -10.66 10.11
CA TYR A 558 -9.80 -11.58 10.16
C TYR A 558 -9.89 -12.41 11.42
N ASP A 559 -9.71 -13.73 11.31
CA ASP A 559 -9.67 -14.65 12.44
C ASP A 559 -8.28 -15.28 12.51
N THR A 560 -7.55 -14.99 13.59
CA THR A 560 -6.18 -15.49 13.76
C THR A 560 -6.12 -17.01 14.00
N SER A 561 -7.22 -17.66 14.41
CA SER A 561 -7.28 -19.12 14.54
C SER A 561 -7.21 -19.85 13.19
N LEU A 562 -7.46 -19.13 12.09
CA LEU A 562 -7.39 -19.66 10.72
C LEU A 562 -5.98 -19.56 10.11
N ASP A 563 -5.00 -19.00 10.83
CA ASP A 563 -3.61 -19.00 10.39
C ASP A 563 -3.05 -20.43 10.41
N ASP A 564 -2.49 -20.87 9.30
CA ASP A 564 -1.83 -22.18 9.18
C ASP A 564 -0.36 -22.14 9.61
N GLY A 565 0.11 -20.99 10.08
CA GLY A 565 1.48 -20.79 10.57
C GLY A 565 2.54 -20.91 9.47
N CYS A 566 2.14 -20.92 8.20
CA CYS A 566 3.04 -21.04 7.06
C CYS A 566 3.50 -19.69 6.52
N ALA A 567 4.69 -19.65 5.94
CA ALA A 567 5.20 -18.46 5.26
C ALA A 567 4.61 -18.38 3.84
N ALA A 568 4.69 -17.19 3.24
CA ALA A 568 4.41 -17.03 1.82
C ALA A 568 5.52 -16.23 1.14
N LYS A 569 5.86 -16.69 -0.07
CA LYS A 569 6.81 -16.04 -0.95
C LYS A 569 6.47 -14.55 -1.14
N ASP A 570 7.49 -13.71 -1.17
CA ASP A 570 7.34 -12.32 -1.57
C ASP A 570 6.70 -12.24 -2.97
N LYS A 571 5.53 -11.61 -3.08
CA LYS A 571 4.83 -11.39 -4.36
C LYS A 571 5.70 -10.64 -5.36
N SER A 572 6.65 -9.84 -4.87
CA SER A 572 7.64 -9.10 -5.67
C SER A 572 9.00 -9.79 -5.78
N HIS A 573 9.10 -11.07 -5.44
CA HIS A 573 10.36 -11.82 -5.52
C HIS A 573 10.95 -11.82 -6.94
N ASN A 574 10.09 -12.03 -7.95
CA ASN A 574 10.48 -12.04 -9.37
C ASN A 574 10.42 -10.65 -10.02
N GLN A 575 10.48 -9.57 -9.23
CA GLN A 575 10.49 -8.21 -9.77
C GLN A 575 11.63 -8.05 -10.79
N SER A 576 11.30 -7.54 -11.99
CA SER A 576 12.29 -7.38 -13.06
C SER A 576 13.44 -6.49 -12.63
N LYS A 577 14.66 -6.97 -12.87
CA LYS A 577 15.88 -6.20 -12.61
C LYS A 577 16.03 -5.13 -13.67
N THR A 578 16.37 -3.91 -13.26
CA THR A 578 16.52 -2.78 -14.17
C THR A 578 17.80 -2.03 -13.89
N ARG A 579 18.46 -1.55 -14.94
CA ARG A 579 19.67 -0.71 -14.83
C ARG A 579 19.34 0.74 -14.51
N ASN A 580 20.26 1.42 -13.83
CA ASN A 580 20.27 2.87 -13.79
C ASN A 580 20.98 3.40 -15.04
N LYS A 581 20.35 4.32 -15.77
CA LYS A 581 20.99 5.01 -16.90
C LYS A 581 22.01 6.06 -16.46
N ASN A 582 21.78 6.63 -15.28
CA ASN A 582 22.65 7.61 -14.65
C ASN A 582 23.07 7.04 -13.29
N TYR A 583 24.35 6.74 -13.11
CA TYR A 583 24.92 6.31 -11.85
C TYR A 583 26.29 6.98 -11.64
N GLN A 584 26.75 7.04 -10.39
CA GLN A 584 28.02 7.68 -10.04
C GLN A 584 28.99 6.75 -9.32
N LEU A 585 28.52 5.58 -8.87
CA LEU A 585 29.34 4.57 -8.23
C LEU A 585 29.03 3.21 -8.84
N GLU A 586 30.09 2.48 -9.20
CA GLU A 586 30.00 1.07 -9.55
C GLU A 586 30.49 0.23 -8.38
N ILE A 587 29.76 -0.83 -8.06
CA ILE A 587 30.17 -1.81 -7.04
C ILE A 587 30.22 -3.20 -7.68
N PRO A 588 31.38 -3.90 -7.64
CA PRO A 588 31.47 -5.28 -8.11
C PRO A 588 30.50 -6.19 -7.36
N VAL A 589 29.84 -7.09 -8.09
CA VAL A 589 28.97 -8.11 -7.50
C VAL A 589 29.83 -9.04 -6.64
N GLY A 590 29.53 -9.15 -5.35
CA GLY A 590 30.32 -9.94 -4.41
C GLY A 590 31.66 -9.33 -4.01
N GLY A 591 31.92 -8.06 -4.36
CA GLY A 591 33.20 -7.39 -4.14
C GLY A 591 33.14 -6.16 -3.24
N ILE A 592 32.17 -6.06 -2.32
CA ILE A 592 32.05 -4.85 -1.47
C ILE A 592 33.28 -4.61 -0.61
N ASN A 593 33.99 -5.68 -0.22
CA ASN A 593 35.22 -5.60 0.59
C ASN A 593 36.32 -4.79 -0.08
N GLU A 594 36.40 -4.78 -1.41
CA GLU A 594 37.37 -3.97 -2.15
C GLU A 594 37.14 -2.48 -1.87
N LEU A 595 35.88 -2.01 -1.95
CA LEU A 595 35.52 -0.63 -1.66
C LEU A 595 35.69 -0.31 -0.17
N LEU A 596 35.29 -1.22 0.73
CA LEU A 596 35.41 -1.02 2.18
C LEU A 596 36.87 -0.88 2.60
N SER A 597 37.80 -1.63 1.99
CA SER A 597 39.25 -1.51 2.26
C SER A 597 39.83 -0.15 1.87
N GLN A 598 39.22 0.53 0.90
CA GLN A 598 39.58 1.88 0.45
C GLN A 598 38.80 2.97 1.20
N SER A 599 37.85 2.59 2.05
CA SER A 599 36.99 3.51 2.77
C SER A 599 37.58 3.89 4.13
N LYS A 600 37.34 5.11 4.58
CA LYS A 600 37.67 5.51 5.94
C LYS A 600 36.65 4.89 6.90
N ARG A 601 37.09 4.01 7.81
CA ARG A 601 36.26 3.56 8.93
C ARG A 601 36.00 4.75 9.86
N LEU A 602 34.73 5.04 10.13
CA LEU A 602 34.30 6.13 11.00
C LEU A 602 34.04 5.61 12.42
N THR A 603 33.27 4.53 12.52
CA THR A 603 32.98 3.78 13.74
C THR A 603 32.66 2.33 13.36
N ASP A 604 32.31 1.50 14.33
CA ASP A 604 31.94 0.10 14.10
C ASP A 604 30.72 0.03 13.17
N GLY A 605 30.85 -0.75 12.09
CA GLY A 605 29.81 -0.89 11.07
C GLY A 605 29.63 0.32 10.13
N ILE A 606 30.39 1.42 10.28
CA ILE A 606 30.24 2.62 9.44
C ILE A 606 31.55 2.99 8.73
N TYR A 607 31.50 3.03 7.40
CA TYR A 607 32.63 3.40 6.55
C TYR A 607 32.23 4.53 5.60
N VAL A 608 33.19 5.37 5.24
CA VAL A 608 32.96 6.54 4.38
C VAL A 608 33.90 6.49 3.20
N TYR A 609 33.34 6.52 1.99
CA TYR A 609 34.06 6.53 0.73
C TYR A 609 33.72 7.80 -0.06
N LYS A 610 34.74 8.49 -0.56
CA LYS A 610 34.54 9.77 -1.25
C LYS A 610 34.40 9.56 -2.76
N VAL A 611 33.30 10.07 -3.32
CA VAL A 611 33.04 10.08 -4.77
C VAL A 611 32.79 11.52 -5.21
N LYS A 612 33.80 12.18 -5.78
CA LYS A 612 33.76 13.61 -6.11
C LYS A 612 33.39 14.47 -4.88
N ASP A 613 32.25 15.14 -4.93
CA ASP A 613 31.68 15.99 -3.88
C ASP A 613 30.79 15.21 -2.88
N LYS A 614 30.52 13.92 -3.12
CA LYS A 614 29.62 13.08 -2.33
C LYS A 614 30.40 12.20 -1.36
N ASN A 615 29.84 12.00 -0.17
CA ASN A 615 30.37 11.07 0.84
C ASN A 615 29.45 9.86 0.94
N VAL A 616 29.91 8.71 0.42
CA VAL A 616 29.17 7.45 0.46
C VAL A 616 29.40 6.79 1.82
N VAL A 617 28.35 6.70 2.61
CA VAL A 617 28.28 6.06 3.92
C VAL A 617 27.82 4.62 3.72
N PHE A 618 28.71 3.68 4.02
CA PHE A 618 28.39 2.26 4.09
C PHE A 618 28.01 1.89 5.51
N CYS A 619 26.80 1.36 5.69
CA CYS A 619 26.31 0.82 6.95
C CYS A 619 26.30 -0.71 6.87
N LEU A 620 27.22 -1.38 7.56
CA LEU A 620 27.33 -2.85 7.55
C LEU A 620 26.38 -3.48 8.55
N VAL A 621 25.63 -4.47 8.10
CA VAL A 621 24.68 -5.23 8.89
C VAL A 621 24.91 -6.73 8.65
N GLU A 622 25.23 -7.47 9.70
CA GLU A 622 25.58 -8.89 9.57
C GLU A 622 24.34 -9.79 9.65
N GLY A 623 24.28 -10.77 8.76
CA GLY A 623 23.27 -11.82 8.74
C GLY A 623 21.84 -11.32 8.86
N ASN A 624 21.09 -11.95 9.77
CA ASN A 624 19.68 -11.65 10.03
C ASN A 624 19.44 -10.36 10.82
N ASP A 625 20.48 -9.60 11.21
CA ASP A 625 20.27 -8.31 11.89
C ASP A 625 19.63 -7.27 10.96
N ILE A 626 19.62 -7.49 9.64
CA ILE A 626 18.85 -6.65 8.69
C ILE A 626 17.34 -6.70 8.95
N LEU A 627 16.86 -7.80 9.56
CA LEU A 627 15.47 -7.99 9.97
C LEU A 627 15.13 -7.17 11.22
N LYS A 628 16.11 -6.59 11.92
CA LYS A 628 15.97 -5.91 13.21
C LYS A 628 16.20 -4.41 13.06
N PRO A 629 15.15 -3.56 13.09
CA PRO A 629 15.31 -2.11 12.96
C PRO A 629 16.30 -1.50 13.96
N GLU A 630 16.36 -2.03 15.17
CA GLU A 630 17.29 -1.64 16.24
C GLU A 630 18.76 -1.93 15.95
N LYS A 631 19.08 -2.74 14.93
CA LYS A 631 20.45 -2.93 14.44
C LYS A 631 20.78 -2.09 13.21
N VAL A 632 19.75 -1.60 12.51
CA VAL A 632 19.91 -0.83 11.26
C VAL A 632 19.84 0.68 11.50
N LEU A 633 18.83 1.14 12.25
CA LEU A 633 18.58 2.56 12.46
C LEU A 633 19.73 3.27 13.20
N PRO A 634 20.38 2.69 14.24
CA PRO A 634 21.53 3.34 14.87
C PRO A 634 22.69 3.62 13.91
N LEU A 635 22.89 2.79 12.87
CA LEU A 635 23.93 3.02 11.87
C LEU A 635 23.60 4.20 10.94
N LEU A 636 22.32 4.34 10.57
CA LEU A 636 21.85 5.41 9.67
C LEU A 636 21.77 6.77 10.37
N TYR A 637 21.56 6.76 11.69
CA TYR A 637 21.38 7.94 12.53
C TYR A 637 22.54 8.16 13.53
N ALA A 638 23.70 7.55 13.29
CA ALA A 638 24.86 7.67 14.15
C ALA A 638 25.32 9.13 14.28
N LYS A 639 25.68 9.55 15.51
CA LYS A 639 26.08 10.94 15.80
C LYS A 639 27.33 11.34 15.03
N GLU A 640 28.23 10.41 14.78
CA GLU A 640 29.47 10.60 14.03
C GLU A 640 29.21 11.06 12.58
N LEU A 641 28.00 10.84 12.05
CA LEU A 641 27.60 11.27 10.72
C LEU A 641 27.23 12.76 10.64
N THR A 642 27.06 13.48 11.76
CA THR A 642 26.66 14.91 11.75
C THR A 642 27.71 15.79 11.09
N GLU A 643 29.00 15.45 11.26
CA GLU A 643 30.14 16.19 10.71
C GLU A 643 30.36 15.96 9.20
N ILE A 644 29.61 15.03 8.60
CA ILE A 644 29.75 14.67 7.19
C ILE A 644 28.65 15.35 6.37
N SER A 645 29.05 16.21 5.43
CA SER A 645 28.14 16.84 4.48
C SER A 645 27.89 15.95 3.26
N ASN A 646 26.79 16.22 2.54
CA ASN A 646 26.45 15.56 1.26
C ASN A 646 26.52 14.01 1.30
N LYS A 647 26.00 13.42 2.38
CA LYS A 647 26.00 11.97 2.61
C LYS A 647 25.15 11.21 1.59
N ARG A 648 25.56 9.99 1.26
CA ARG A 648 24.86 9.03 0.40
C ARG A 648 24.95 7.64 1.01
N TYR A 649 23.82 6.99 1.25
CA TYR A 649 23.74 5.83 2.13
C TYR A 649 23.60 4.54 1.34
N ILE A 650 24.44 3.56 1.70
CA ILE A 650 24.37 2.20 1.20
C ILE A 650 24.41 1.27 2.42
N VAL A 651 23.33 0.52 2.63
CA VAL A 651 23.32 -0.56 3.62
C VAL A 651 23.92 -1.80 2.97
N VAL A 652 24.88 -2.42 3.63
CA VAL A 652 25.54 -3.64 3.17
C VAL A 652 25.15 -4.76 4.12
N ASN A 653 24.33 -5.70 3.66
CA ASN A 653 23.94 -6.87 4.42
C ASN A 653 24.77 -8.08 4.02
N LYS A 654 25.67 -8.52 4.91
CA LYS A 654 26.57 -9.64 4.65
C LYS A 654 26.05 -10.93 5.26
N HIS A 655 26.08 -12.00 4.49
CA HIS A 655 25.82 -13.35 4.95
C HIS A 655 26.94 -14.26 4.47
N LYS A 656 27.18 -15.36 5.18
CA LYS A 656 28.00 -16.44 4.64
C LYS A 656 27.23 -17.17 3.54
N TYR A 657 26.06 -17.68 3.89
CA TYR A 657 25.16 -18.40 3.01
C TYR A 657 23.72 -18.05 3.36
N ILE A 658 22.83 -18.03 2.37
CA ILE A 658 21.42 -17.70 2.55
C ILE A 658 20.55 -18.84 2.03
N GLU A 659 19.66 -19.37 2.86
CA GLU A 659 18.67 -20.35 2.42
C GLU A 659 17.64 -19.72 1.48
N ASP A 660 17.36 -20.39 0.35
CA ASP A 660 16.45 -19.90 -0.69
C ASP A 660 15.06 -19.56 -0.13
N GLU A 661 14.54 -20.37 0.80
CA GLU A 661 13.24 -20.15 1.42
C GLU A 661 13.23 -18.89 2.29
N ILE A 662 14.25 -18.69 3.13
CA ILE A 662 14.40 -17.48 3.95
C ILE A 662 14.51 -16.26 3.03
N PHE A 663 15.26 -16.38 1.94
CA PHE A 663 15.40 -15.30 0.97
C PHE A 663 14.06 -14.97 0.30
N SER A 664 13.37 -15.97 -0.25
CA SER A 664 12.14 -15.78 -1.01
C SER A 664 10.97 -15.33 -0.16
N ASN A 665 10.91 -15.77 1.09
CA ASN A 665 9.75 -15.51 1.97
C ASN A 665 9.92 -14.26 2.82
N LYS A 666 11.17 -13.96 3.26
CA LYS A 666 11.45 -12.87 4.21
C LYS A 666 12.44 -11.83 3.66
N LEU A 667 13.69 -12.21 3.38
CA LEU A 667 14.74 -11.22 3.12
C LEU A 667 14.45 -10.38 1.87
N SER A 668 13.95 -10.99 0.79
CA SER A 668 13.72 -10.26 -0.47
C SER A 668 12.76 -9.08 -0.31
N VAL A 669 11.73 -9.19 0.52
CA VAL A 669 10.82 -8.07 0.79
C VAL A 669 11.40 -7.08 1.80
N VAL A 670 12.13 -7.57 2.82
CA VAL A 670 12.77 -6.71 3.82
C VAL A 670 13.83 -5.82 3.18
N LEU A 671 14.69 -6.33 2.31
CA LEU A 671 15.74 -5.55 1.64
C LEU A 671 15.14 -4.45 0.76
N LYS A 672 14.05 -4.74 0.04
CA LYS A 672 13.27 -3.75 -0.71
C LYS A 672 12.73 -2.65 0.21
N VAL A 673 12.13 -3.03 1.34
CA VAL A 673 11.57 -2.07 2.31
C VAL A 673 12.68 -1.24 2.97
N ARG A 674 13.80 -1.82 3.38
CA ARG A 674 14.95 -1.10 3.95
C ARG A 674 15.48 -0.02 3.00
N SER A 675 15.51 -0.33 1.69
CA SER A 675 15.86 0.64 0.66
C SER A 675 14.83 1.77 0.54
N MET A 676 13.54 1.41 0.51
CA MET A 676 12.43 2.36 0.37
C MET A 676 12.28 3.30 1.58
N GLU A 677 12.23 2.76 2.81
CA GLU A 677 12.00 3.53 4.03
C GLU A 677 13.15 4.47 4.36
N ASN A 678 14.39 4.05 4.07
CA ASN A 678 15.58 4.80 4.40
C ASN A 678 16.16 5.60 3.22
N PHE A 679 15.52 5.61 2.05
CA PHE A 679 16.01 6.33 0.86
C PHE A 679 17.48 6.02 0.54
N CYS A 680 17.84 4.74 0.54
CA CYS A 680 19.21 4.26 0.38
C CYS A 680 19.30 3.14 -0.67
N ALA A 681 20.52 2.74 -1.01
CA ALA A 681 20.74 1.44 -1.65
C ALA A 681 20.96 0.38 -0.57
N VAL A 682 20.57 -0.86 -0.85
CA VAL A 682 20.80 -2.02 0.01
C VAL A 682 21.45 -3.10 -0.84
N ILE A 683 22.62 -3.56 -0.44
CA ILE A 683 23.36 -4.64 -1.09
C ILE A 683 23.29 -5.84 -0.18
N ILE A 684 22.91 -7.00 -0.71
CA ILE A 684 23.08 -8.28 -0.04
C ILE A 684 24.21 -9.04 -0.72
N GLU A 685 25.14 -9.54 0.08
CA GLU A 685 26.32 -10.27 -0.37
C GLU A 685 26.44 -11.59 0.41
N SER A 686 26.60 -12.70 -0.31
CA SER A 686 26.80 -14.04 0.24
C SER A 686 27.40 -14.99 -0.79
N ASP A 687 27.75 -16.21 -0.38
CA ASP A 687 28.32 -17.23 -1.27
C ASP A 687 27.37 -17.61 -2.42
N ASN A 688 26.05 -17.52 -2.23
CA ASN A 688 25.05 -17.97 -3.20
C ASN A 688 24.10 -16.89 -3.73
N ILE A 689 23.86 -15.80 -2.98
CA ILE A 689 22.95 -14.71 -3.38
C ILE A 689 23.65 -13.37 -3.28
N ASN A 690 23.69 -12.65 -4.40
CA ASN A 690 24.27 -11.32 -4.52
C ASN A 690 23.32 -10.40 -5.29
N GLU A 691 22.65 -9.49 -4.59
CA GLU A 691 21.62 -8.62 -5.15
C GLU A 691 21.78 -7.18 -4.66
N CYS A 692 21.30 -6.22 -5.44
CA CYS A 692 21.27 -4.82 -5.04
C CYS A 692 19.87 -4.24 -5.24
N TYR A 693 19.40 -3.53 -4.22
CA TYR A 693 18.11 -2.85 -4.18
C TYR A 693 18.35 -1.36 -4.03
N GLN A 694 17.54 -0.54 -4.68
CA GLN A 694 17.65 0.90 -4.59
C GLN A 694 16.28 1.58 -4.56
N CYS A 695 16.17 2.70 -3.84
CA CYS A 695 14.98 3.51 -3.83
C CYS A 695 14.79 4.15 -5.22
N GLY A 696 13.68 3.81 -5.87
CA GLY A 696 13.25 4.35 -7.15
C GLY A 696 12.77 5.80 -7.02
N LYS A 697 12.63 6.49 -8.16
CA LYS A 697 12.23 7.91 -8.21
C LYS A 697 10.89 8.19 -7.52
N ASN A 698 9.96 7.25 -7.63
CA ASN A 698 8.63 7.34 -7.01
C ASN A 698 8.61 6.73 -5.60
N ARG A 699 9.77 6.54 -4.94
CA ARG A 699 9.89 5.89 -3.63
C ARG A 699 9.35 4.46 -3.61
N THR A 700 9.59 3.72 -4.68
CA THR A 700 9.33 2.28 -4.82
C THR A 700 10.66 1.54 -4.76
N ALA A 701 10.66 0.24 -4.50
CA ALA A 701 11.89 -0.54 -4.59
C ALA A 701 12.25 -0.82 -6.06
N GLN A 702 13.52 -0.64 -6.41
CA GLN A 702 14.13 -1.08 -7.66
C GLN A 702 15.09 -2.22 -7.35
N VAL A 703 14.98 -3.34 -8.07
CA VAL A 703 16.03 -4.37 -8.09
C VAL A 703 17.02 -3.99 -9.20
N LEU A 704 18.28 -3.78 -8.86
CA LEU A 704 19.29 -3.35 -9.83
C LEU A 704 19.80 -4.52 -10.65
N GLN A 705 19.83 -4.32 -11.96
CA GLN A 705 20.51 -5.23 -12.88
C GLN A 705 22.02 -4.93 -12.85
N SER A 706 22.84 -5.97 -12.70
CA SER A 706 24.29 -5.84 -12.89
C SER A 706 24.66 -5.83 -14.37
N GLU A 707 25.61 -4.98 -14.77
CA GLU A 707 26.23 -4.97 -16.09
C GLU A 707 27.73 -5.23 -15.91
N ASN A 708 28.30 -6.16 -16.70
CA ASN A 708 29.72 -6.53 -16.62
C ASN A 708 30.20 -6.86 -15.19
N GLY A 709 29.37 -7.56 -14.41
CA GLY A 709 29.69 -7.95 -13.03
C GLY A 709 29.65 -6.81 -12.01
N LYS A 710 29.00 -5.68 -12.31
CA LYS A 710 28.92 -4.52 -11.41
C LYS A 710 27.51 -3.96 -11.30
N PHE A 711 27.15 -3.45 -10.13
CA PHE A 711 25.95 -2.66 -9.89
C PHE A 711 26.23 -1.16 -10.07
N GLY A 712 25.49 -0.50 -10.96
CA GLY A 712 25.54 0.95 -11.17
C GLY A 712 24.58 1.68 -10.22
N ILE A 713 25.11 2.28 -9.16
CA ILE A 713 24.33 2.95 -8.11
C ILE A 713 24.14 4.43 -8.42
N ASP A 714 22.87 4.84 -8.55
CA ASP A 714 22.49 6.24 -8.69
C ASP A 714 22.51 6.91 -7.31
N LEU A 715 23.65 7.50 -6.96
CA LEU A 715 23.86 8.11 -5.65
C LEU A 715 22.85 9.22 -5.38
N ASP A 716 22.28 9.89 -6.38
CA ASP A 716 21.31 10.97 -6.13
C ASP A 716 19.98 10.48 -5.52
N ARG A 717 19.70 9.17 -5.57
CA ARG A 717 18.54 8.55 -4.90
C ARG A 717 18.89 7.83 -3.60
N THR A 718 20.10 8.03 -3.09
CA THR A 718 20.59 7.41 -1.85
C THR A 718 20.82 8.43 -0.74
N THR A 719 20.04 9.50 -0.71
CA THR A 719 20.21 10.62 0.24
C THR A 719 19.93 10.26 1.69
N GLY A 720 19.33 9.11 1.96
CA GLY A 720 19.21 8.59 3.31
C GLY A 720 18.18 9.33 4.18
N PRO A 721 18.38 9.30 5.51
CA PRO A 721 17.64 10.10 6.48
C PRO A 721 17.49 11.59 6.13
N GLU A 722 18.44 12.17 5.41
CA GLU A 722 18.42 13.60 5.03
C GLU A 722 17.24 13.94 4.10
N ALA A 723 16.74 12.97 3.32
CA ALA A 723 15.55 13.18 2.48
C ALA A 723 14.24 13.11 3.27
N ILE A 724 14.25 12.44 4.41
CA ILE A 724 13.10 12.27 5.30
C ILE A 724 12.86 13.57 6.05
N TRP A 725 13.89 14.03 6.77
CA TRP A 725 13.83 15.11 7.75
C TRP A 725 14.13 16.47 7.15
N LYS A 726 13.20 16.95 6.32
CA LYS A 726 13.22 18.29 5.73
C LYS A 726 11.84 18.91 5.80
N ASN A 727 11.77 20.23 5.79
CA ASN A 727 10.51 20.94 5.73
C ASN A 727 9.86 20.69 4.36
N LYS A 728 8.76 19.95 4.36
CA LYS A 728 7.90 19.62 3.22
C LYS A 728 6.49 19.35 3.74
N GLU A 729 5.53 19.23 2.85
CA GLU A 729 4.16 18.89 3.25
C GLU A 729 4.14 17.63 4.13
N GLY A 730 3.49 17.75 5.29
CA GLY A 730 3.35 16.68 6.28
C GLY A 730 4.64 16.28 7.03
N MET A 731 5.78 16.95 6.82
CA MET A 731 7.06 16.60 7.48
C MET A 731 7.88 17.83 7.84
N LYS A 732 8.48 17.86 9.03
CA LYS A 732 9.36 18.96 9.48
C LYS A 732 10.76 18.44 9.80
N ALA A 733 11.78 19.27 9.51
CA ALA A 733 13.16 18.93 9.82
C ALA A 733 13.40 18.80 11.34
N SER A 734 12.71 19.63 12.14
CA SER A 734 12.82 19.65 13.61
C SER A 734 12.37 18.34 14.28
N TRP A 735 11.53 17.54 13.63
CA TRP A 735 11.05 16.28 14.20
C TRP A 735 12.15 15.21 14.31
N ARG A 736 13.27 15.39 13.58
CA ARG A 736 14.42 14.49 13.61
C ARG A 736 14.98 14.28 15.01
N GLU A 737 15.02 15.33 15.83
CA GLU A 737 15.61 15.28 17.17
C GLU A 737 14.91 14.24 18.06
N ASN A 738 13.57 14.29 18.13
CA ASN A 738 12.79 13.34 18.91
C ASN A 738 12.75 11.95 18.27
N PHE A 739 12.88 11.86 16.95
CA PHE A 739 13.00 10.57 16.26
C PHE A 739 14.34 9.88 16.59
N GLU A 740 15.46 10.61 16.56
CA GLU A 740 16.78 10.12 16.96
C GLU A 740 16.84 9.77 18.45
N TRP A 741 16.19 10.56 19.30
CA TRP A 741 16.01 10.22 20.70
C TRP A 741 15.28 8.88 20.87
N LEU A 742 14.19 8.65 20.13
CA LEU A 742 13.44 7.40 20.20
C LEU A 742 14.26 6.20 19.69
N ILE A 743 15.10 6.37 18.67
CA ILE A 743 16.07 5.33 18.25
C ILE A 743 17.00 4.97 19.41
N HIS A 744 17.49 5.96 20.15
CA HIS A 744 18.37 5.70 21.29
C HIS A 744 17.65 4.98 22.44
N GLU A 745 16.38 5.31 22.71
CA GLU A 745 15.59 4.60 23.71
C GLU A 745 15.26 3.16 23.29
N MET A 746 15.04 2.90 22.00
CA MET A 746 14.88 1.54 21.47
C MET A 746 16.10 0.67 21.77
N ASP A 747 17.31 1.22 21.63
CA ASP A 747 18.59 0.51 21.84
C ASP A 747 18.87 0.22 23.33
N LYS A 748 18.41 1.07 24.25
CA LYS A 748 18.56 0.85 25.72
C LYS A 748 17.72 -0.30 26.28
N ASN A 749 16.67 -0.69 25.57
CA ASN A 749 15.75 -1.75 26.00
C ASN A 749 16.20 -3.15 25.52
N LEU A 750 17.36 -3.25 24.87
CA LEU A 750 18.05 -4.48 24.49
C LEU A 750 19.10 -4.84 25.55
#